data_AF-A0A4R5XNS0-F1
#
_entry.id   AF-A0A4R5XNS0-F1
#
_cell.length_a   1.000
_cell.length_b   1.000
_cell.length_c   1.000
_cell.angle_alpha   90.00
_cell.angle_beta   90.00
_cell.angle_gamma   90.00
#
_symmetry.space_group_name_H-M   'P 1'
#
loop_
_entity.id
_entity.type
_entity.pdbx_description
1 polymer ?
#
loop_
_entity_poly.entity_id
_entity_poly.type
_entity_poly.pdbx_seq_one_letter_code
_entity_poly.pdbx_strand_id
1 'polypeptide(L)'
;MNKKNWITAAVLVVLATGLGLIIFYMQPEVKGAASGQSPNYVFTDKEWKLQFTKPLNKETINEKSVYVLNKENERVAVQVAVNQSGTTLSITSPENGYQSLQEYTLHLSDQIKSRMGLGIRGNQAIPFQVINELPAVESVDFLKDYFTSILKSQKSQDRNFFSTQTETSEDSAGAGETADSVSGGGEGDYSQTNNQVEGVNEADIVQTDGEFIFHINNDQDIEIVKAEPEKSLDPAATIDSEENFYPSQLFLSDQKLIVIGEKVIPHSDKRTSREEYVMDKSVTAARIYDVSNQLSPKLEREVGTEGYFNNARMIDSTLYFITVFTPNIWLMEDFPDIELRPQTMDSSNGDNYQPVNVEDISIIPDVKQSQYSIVTAVDVSDPDSEVTTETYLGGGGQVYMSDKSLYLAASNQEYSIMPMDIMPVESDQETTIYKFDIDGVNVGFAAKGTVRGSVLNQFSMDEHDGHLRVATTEGNTFGNDRSSTNNLFILNEKMEQTGSVEGLAKGERIYSARFMGDKAYMVTFRETDPLFVIDVASPEKPEVLGELKIPGFSTYLHPLDENHLIGFGLETEVKKSDAAGDPPIVTQAGMKISLFDITDFANPKEKDVEVIGGPGTFSPLMNDHKALFHHKDRSLFGFPIVVYDQQGQTGDMNFINQGALIYTITAENGIQLASELYDEKQKNQQYEDWDSEIKRMIYIGETVYTVRGNGVQAHNLPE
;
A
#
# COMPACT_ATOMS: atom_id res chain seq x y z
N MET A 1 -50.40 -53.52 -6.55
CA MET A 1 -49.41 -53.01 -5.57
C MET A 1 -50.14 -52.29 -4.45
N ASN A 2 -49.86 -52.66 -3.20
CA ASN A 2 -50.57 -52.12 -2.03
C ASN A 2 -50.07 -50.70 -1.69
N LYS A 3 -50.93 -49.81 -1.19
CA LYS A 3 -50.61 -48.39 -0.87
C LYS A 3 -49.38 -48.26 0.05
N LYS A 4 -49.17 -49.27 0.90
CA LYS A 4 -48.01 -49.42 1.78
C LYS A 4 -46.69 -49.55 1.02
N ASN A 5 -46.66 -50.26 -0.11
CA ASN A 5 -45.46 -50.47 -0.93
C ASN A 5 -45.04 -49.19 -1.68
N TRP A 6 -46.00 -48.33 -2.05
CA TRP A 6 -45.71 -47.02 -2.64
C TRP A 6 -45.09 -46.06 -1.64
N ILE A 7 -45.58 -46.06 -0.39
CA ILE A 7 -45.01 -45.24 0.68
C ILE A 7 -43.60 -45.73 1.03
N THR A 8 -43.38 -47.05 1.12
CA THR A 8 -42.03 -47.60 1.35
C THR A 8 -41.07 -47.27 0.21
N ALA A 9 -41.52 -47.36 -1.05
CA ALA A 9 -40.70 -46.98 -2.21
C ALA A 9 -40.39 -45.47 -2.21
N ALA A 10 -41.35 -44.61 -1.89
CA ALA A 10 -41.13 -43.17 -1.80
C ALA A 10 -40.15 -42.80 -0.68
N VAL A 11 -40.25 -43.44 0.50
CA VAL A 11 -39.31 -43.24 1.61
C VAL A 11 -37.90 -43.72 1.24
N LEU A 12 -37.78 -44.85 0.54
CA LEU A 12 -36.47 -45.33 0.05
C LEU A 12 -35.86 -44.39 -0.99
N VAL A 13 -36.66 -43.80 -1.87
CA VAL A 13 -36.18 -42.79 -2.83
C VAL A 13 -35.71 -41.53 -2.10
N VAL A 14 -36.46 -41.03 -1.11
CA VAL A 14 -36.07 -39.86 -0.31
C VAL A 14 -34.80 -40.12 0.52
N LEU A 15 -34.66 -41.33 1.08
CA LEU A 15 -33.44 -41.72 1.80
C LEU A 15 -32.25 -41.88 0.85
N ALA A 16 -32.46 -42.45 -0.34
CA ALA A 16 -31.41 -42.59 -1.34
C ALA A 16 -30.97 -41.23 -1.91
N THR A 17 -31.91 -40.31 -2.16
CA THR A 17 -31.57 -38.94 -2.58
C THR A 17 -30.91 -38.16 -1.45
N GLY A 18 -31.37 -38.30 -0.22
CA GLY A 18 -30.72 -37.70 0.96
C GLY A 18 -29.28 -38.20 1.15
N LEU A 19 -29.07 -39.51 1.04
CA LEU A 19 -27.73 -40.12 1.12
C LEU A 19 -26.85 -39.70 -0.06
N GLY A 20 -27.42 -39.61 -1.27
CA GLY A 20 -26.74 -39.12 -2.46
C GLY A 20 -26.28 -37.67 -2.31
N LEU A 21 -27.13 -36.79 -1.76
CA LEU A 21 -26.79 -35.40 -1.44
C LEU A 21 -25.69 -35.34 -0.38
N ILE A 22 -25.77 -36.15 0.67
CA ILE A 22 -24.71 -36.22 1.70
C ILE A 22 -23.38 -36.62 1.07
N ILE A 23 -23.34 -37.67 0.24
CA ILE A 23 -22.12 -38.11 -0.44
C ILE A 23 -21.58 -37.00 -1.36
N PHE A 24 -22.46 -36.33 -2.10
CA PHE A 24 -22.12 -35.23 -2.99
C PHE A 24 -21.50 -34.02 -2.28
N TYR A 25 -22.02 -33.64 -1.11
CA TYR A 25 -21.43 -32.56 -0.28
C TYR A 25 -20.17 -33.00 0.51
N MET A 26 -19.95 -34.31 0.64
CA MET A 26 -18.71 -34.87 1.22
C MET A 26 -17.62 -35.13 0.19
N GLN A 27 -17.90 -35.00 -1.12
CA GLN A 27 -16.86 -35.06 -2.14
C GLN A 27 -15.95 -33.82 -2.06
N PRO A 28 -14.61 -34.01 -2.16
CA PRO A 28 -13.69 -32.89 -2.28
C PRO A 28 -13.92 -32.16 -3.61
N GLU A 29 -13.97 -30.84 -3.55
CA GLU A 29 -14.10 -29.95 -4.71
C GLU A 29 -13.03 -28.86 -4.59
N VAL A 30 -12.42 -28.49 -5.71
CA VAL A 30 -11.44 -27.39 -5.75
C VAL A 30 -12.19 -26.07 -5.66
N LYS A 31 -11.87 -25.25 -4.67
CA LYS A 31 -12.40 -23.89 -4.56
C LYS A 31 -11.85 -23.02 -5.69
N GLY A 32 -12.71 -22.23 -6.33
CA GLY A 32 -12.28 -21.23 -7.32
C GLY A 32 -11.70 -21.78 -8.63
N ALA A 33 -11.78 -23.10 -8.88
CA ALA A 33 -11.39 -23.69 -10.16
C ALA A 33 -12.26 -23.09 -11.27
N ALA A 34 -11.64 -22.29 -12.14
CA ALA A 34 -12.31 -21.58 -13.21
C ALA A 34 -13.17 -22.54 -14.04
N SER A 35 -14.48 -22.31 -14.03
CA SER A 35 -15.34 -22.78 -15.11
C SER A 35 -14.89 -22.03 -16.36
N GLY A 36 -14.23 -22.74 -17.27
CA GLY A 36 -13.46 -22.16 -18.37
C GLY A 36 -14.21 -21.09 -19.16
N GLN A 37 -13.51 -19.98 -19.41
CA GLN A 37 -13.80 -19.08 -20.53
C GLN A 37 -12.64 -18.11 -20.85
N SER A 38 -11.66 -17.91 -19.97
CA SER A 38 -10.45 -17.10 -20.25
C SER A 38 -9.16 -17.93 -20.13
N PRO A 39 -8.12 -17.67 -20.96
CA PRO A 39 -6.81 -18.30 -20.77
C PRO A 39 -6.25 -17.91 -19.40
N ASN A 40 -5.81 -18.91 -18.62
CA ASN A 40 -5.03 -18.63 -17.41
C ASN A 40 -3.60 -18.33 -17.85
N TYR A 41 -3.23 -17.06 -17.93
CA TYR A 41 -1.85 -16.65 -18.12
C TYR A 41 -1.05 -16.91 -16.84
N VAL A 42 0.11 -17.54 -16.97
CA VAL A 42 1.01 -17.83 -15.84
C VAL A 42 2.46 -17.63 -16.27
N PHE A 43 3.33 -17.22 -15.36
CA PHE A 43 4.76 -17.14 -15.64
C PHE A 43 5.43 -18.52 -15.61
N THR A 44 6.69 -18.57 -16.08
CA THR A 44 7.45 -19.83 -16.22
C THR A 44 7.66 -20.58 -14.91
N ASP A 45 7.68 -19.87 -13.78
CA ASP A 45 7.92 -20.37 -12.44
C ASP A 45 6.63 -20.77 -11.69
N LYS A 46 5.46 -20.66 -12.31
CA LYS A 46 4.13 -20.84 -11.69
C LYS A 46 4.04 -22.00 -10.70
N GLU A 47 3.74 -21.66 -9.45
CA GLU A 47 3.21 -22.59 -8.45
C GLU A 47 1.68 -22.53 -8.37
N TRP A 48 1.04 -23.69 -8.38
CA TRP A 48 -0.41 -23.81 -8.18
C TRP A 48 -0.71 -24.20 -6.74
N LYS A 49 -1.45 -23.37 -6.02
CA LYS A 49 -2.01 -23.73 -4.70
C LYS A 49 -3.52 -23.95 -4.81
N LEU A 50 -3.92 -25.22 -4.91
CA LEU A 50 -5.33 -25.60 -5.06
C LEU A 50 -5.94 -25.93 -3.70
N GLN A 51 -6.90 -25.11 -3.27
CA GLN A 51 -7.67 -25.36 -2.05
C GLN A 51 -8.84 -26.30 -2.30
N PHE A 52 -9.00 -27.31 -1.44
CA PHE A 52 -10.08 -28.28 -1.48
C PHE A 52 -11.06 -28.09 -0.32
N THR A 53 -12.35 -28.32 -0.59
CA THR A 53 -13.43 -28.26 0.42
C THR A 53 -13.34 -29.35 1.50
N LYS A 54 -12.52 -30.40 1.28
CA LYS A 54 -12.32 -31.53 2.18
C LYS A 54 -10.86 -32.00 2.16
N PRO A 55 -10.33 -32.53 3.29
CA PRO A 55 -8.98 -33.09 3.33
C PRO A 55 -8.79 -34.28 2.36
N LEU A 56 -7.71 -34.22 1.59
CA LEU A 56 -7.27 -35.25 0.64
C LEU A 56 -6.53 -36.39 1.34
N ASN A 57 -6.57 -37.58 0.74
CA ASN A 57 -5.68 -38.69 1.10
C ASN A 57 -4.34 -38.51 0.38
N LYS A 58 -3.28 -38.23 1.14
CA LYS A 58 -1.93 -37.98 0.62
C LYS A 58 -1.39 -39.15 -0.21
N GLU A 59 -1.77 -40.39 0.10
CA GLU A 59 -1.34 -41.58 -0.67
C GLU A 59 -1.91 -41.60 -2.09
N THR A 60 -3.02 -40.88 -2.33
CA THR A 60 -3.65 -40.78 -3.64
C THR A 60 -3.09 -39.64 -4.50
N ILE A 61 -2.17 -38.84 -3.94
CA ILE A 61 -1.51 -37.72 -4.63
C ILE A 61 -0.14 -38.17 -5.10
N ASN A 62 0.02 -38.27 -6.41
CA ASN A 62 1.24 -38.65 -7.10
C ASN A 62 1.20 -38.16 -8.56
N GLU A 63 2.28 -38.41 -9.31
CA GLU A 63 2.43 -38.01 -10.72
C GLU A 63 1.36 -38.60 -11.66
N LYS A 64 0.67 -39.69 -11.28
CA LYS A 64 -0.43 -40.24 -12.09
C LYS A 64 -1.73 -39.51 -11.81
N SER A 65 -1.91 -39.08 -10.56
CA SER A 65 -3.14 -38.44 -10.13
C SER A 65 -3.19 -36.94 -10.46
N VAL A 66 -2.02 -36.29 -10.48
CA VAL A 66 -1.82 -34.87 -10.74
C VAL A 66 -0.66 -34.74 -11.71
N TYR A 67 -0.89 -34.14 -12.88
CA TYR A 67 0.14 -34.00 -13.91
C TYR A 67 -0.17 -32.84 -14.85
N VAL A 68 0.87 -32.32 -15.51
CA VAL A 68 0.75 -31.29 -16.54
C VAL A 68 1.08 -31.91 -17.90
N LEU A 69 0.26 -31.58 -18.91
CA LEU A 69 0.52 -31.91 -20.32
C LEU A 69 0.85 -30.64 -21.10
N ASN A 70 1.81 -30.71 -22.03
CA ASN A 70 2.00 -29.69 -23.05
C ASN A 70 0.98 -29.85 -24.21
N LYS A 71 1.04 -28.96 -25.20
CA LYS A 71 0.18 -28.98 -26.39
C LYS A 71 0.29 -30.28 -27.21
N GLU A 72 1.44 -30.94 -27.17
CA GLU A 72 1.71 -32.22 -27.82
C GLU A 72 1.20 -33.43 -27.00
N ASN A 73 0.55 -33.20 -25.84
CA ASN A 73 0.12 -34.20 -24.86
C ASN A 73 1.26 -34.98 -24.19
N GLU A 74 2.46 -34.41 -24.16
CA GLU A 74 3.60 -34.95 -23.44
C GLU A 74 3.58 -34.47 -22.00
N ARG A 75 3.98 -35.34 -21.07
CA ARG A 75 4.00 -35.05 -19.65
C ARG A 75 5.17 -34.15 -19.29
N VAL A 76 4.86 -33.08 -18.58
CA VAL A 76 5.83 -32.18 -17.97
C VAL A 76 6.03 -32.59 -16.51
N ALA A 77 7.28 -32.70 -16.09
CA ALA A 77 7.61 -33.05 -14.71
C ALA A 77 7.23 -31.90 -13.76
N VAL A 78 6.34 -32.18 -12.81
CA VAL A 78 5.91 -31.24 -11.77
C VAL A 78 6.02 -31.91 -10.41
N GLN A 79 6.33 -31.14 -9.39
CA GLN A 79 6.35 -31.65 -8.01
C GLN A 79 4.99 -31.38 -7.36
N VAL A 80 4.52 -32.33 -6.55
CA VAL A 80 3.22 -32.21 -5.89
C VAL A 80 3.36 -32.43 -4.39
N ALA A 81 2.80 -31.52 -3.61
CA ALA A 81 2.82 -31.57 -2.16
C ALA A 81 1.43 -31.26 -1.60
N VAL A 82 1.13 -31.83 -0.43
CA VAL A 82 -0.11 -31.51 0.29
C VAL A 82 0.25 -31.01 1.67
N ASN A 83 -0.32 -29.87 2.05
CA ASN A 83 -0.11 -29.25 3.35
C ASN A 83 -0.52 -30.17 4.53
N GLN A 84 -0.24 -29.74 5.76
CA GLN A 84 -0.48 -30.57 6.95
C GLN A 84 -1.97 -30.90 7.15
N SER A 85 -2.87 -29.94 6.96
CA SER A 85 -4.32 -30.12 7.08
C SER A 85 -4.89 -31.07 6.01
N GLY A 86 -4.20 -31.24 4.88
CA GLY A 86 -4.64 -32.06 3.76
C GLY A 86 -5.57 -31.32 2.80
N THR A 87 -5.80 -30.01 3.00
CA THR A 87 -6.79 -29.23 2.24
C THR A 87 -6.18 -28.42 1.12
N THR A 88 -4.85 -28.28 1.06
CA THR A 88 -4.17 -27.52 0.01
C THR A 88 -3.19 -28.42 -0.72
N LEU A 89 -3.34 -28.50 -2.05
CA LEU A 89 -2.42 -29.19 -2.97
C LEU A 89 -1.56 -28.14 -3.66
N SER A 90 -0.25 -28.17 -3.42
CA SER A 90 0.74 -27.38 -4.14
C SER A 90 1.27 -28.18 -5.33
N ILE A 91 1.32 -27.55 -6.51
CA ILE A 91 2.02 -28.08 -7.70
C ILE A 91 3.09 -27.08 -8.11
N THR A 92 4.35 -27.47 -7.95
CA THR A 92 5.52 -26.65 -8.33
C THR A 92 5.87 -26.90 -9.79
N SER A 93 6.26 -25.83 -10.48
CA SER A 93 6.80 -25.84 -11.83
C SER A 93 8.02 -26.77 -11.98
N PRO A 94 8.42 -27.14 -13.21
CA PRO A 94 9.66 -27.87 -13.46
C PRO A 94 10.88 -27.11 -12.94
N GLU A 95 12.00 -27.80 -12.68
CA GLU A 95 13.24 -27.19 -12.17
C GLU A 95 13.77 -26.03 -13.04
N ASN A 96 13.52 -26.06 -14.36
CA ASN A 96 13.88 -24.99 -15.29
C ASN A 96 12.68 -24.13 -15.71
N GLY A 97 11.58 -24.19 -14.95
CA GLY A 97 10.30 -23.60 -15.31
C GLY A 97 9.62 -24.27 -16.51
N TYR A 98 8.41 -23.79 -16.81
CA TYR A 98 7.73 -24.10 -18.06
C TYR A 98 8.36 -23.34 -19.23
N GLN A 99 8.32 -23.92 -20.44
CA GLN A 99 8.75 -23.21 -21.63
C GLN A 99 7.77 -22.07 -21.95
N SER A 100 8.29 -20.86 -22.12
CA SER A 100 7.52 -19.65 -22.46
C SER A 100 6.79 -19.78 -23.79
N LEU A 101 5.69 -19.03 -23.91
CA LEU A 101 4.83 -18.94 -25.10
C LEU A 101 4.23 -20.30 -25.53
N GLN A 102 4.05 -21.22 -24.57
CA GLN A 102 3.41 -22.52 -24.79
C GLN A 102 2.15 -22.69 -23.95
N GLU A 103 1.27 -23.55 -24.45
CA GLU A 103 0.03 -23.94 -23.78
C GLU A 103 0.23 -25.27 -23.04
N TYR A 104 -0.31 -25.33 -21.83
CA TYR A 104 -0.30 -26.51 -20.99
C TYR A 104 -1.68 -26.76 -20.39
N THR A 105 -1.89 -27.96 -19.88
CA THR A 105 -3.09 -28.30 -19.12
C THR A 105 -2.70 -29.03 -17.84
N LEU A 106 -3.07 -28.47 -16.70
CA LEU A 106 -2.98 -29.14 -15.41
C LEU A 106 -4.18 -30.08 -15.24
N HIS A 107 -3.90 -31.37 -15.03
CA HIS A 107 -4.90 -32.40 -14.85
C HIS A 107 -4.96 -32.88 -13.40
N LEU A 108 -6.19 -32.95 -12.88
CA LEU A 108 -6.54 -33.55 -11.59
C LEU A 108 -7.41 -34.78 -11.87
N SER A 109 -6.84 -35.98 -11.84
CA SER A 109 -7.59 -37.19 -12.18
C SER A 109 -8.59 -37.61 -11.10
N ASP A 110 -9.50 -38.51 -11.47
CA ASP A 110 -10.44 -39.18 -10.56
C ASP A 110 -9.78 -40.09 -9.51
N GLN A 111 -8.46 -40.34 -9.62
CA GLN A 111 -7.70 -41.11 -8.65
C GLN A 111 -7.50 -40.35 -7.33
N ILE A 112 -7.58 -39.02 -7.35
CA ILE A 112 -7.52 -38.19 -6.15
C ILE A 112 -8.74 -38.50 -5.27
N LYS A 113 -8.50 -38.92 -4.04
CA LYS A 113 -9.56 -39.21 -3.05
C LYS A 113 -9.45 -38.33 -1.82
N SER A 114 -10.59 -38.07 -1.18
CA SER A 114 -10.61 -37.56 0.20
C SER A 114 -10.12 -38.62 1.18
N ARG A 115 -9.87 -38.22 2.44
CA ARG A 115 -9.61 -39.18 3.55
C ARG A 115 -10.73 -40.20 3.74
N MET A 116 -11.95 -39.91 3.26
CA MET A 116 -13.09 -40.83 3.28
C MET A 116 -13.19 -41.72 2.03
N GLY A 117 -12.22 -41.64 1.11
CA GLY A 117 -12.18 -42.45 -0.12
C GLY A 117 -13.08 -41.94 -1.24
N LEU A 118 -13.68 -40.75 -1.10
CA LEU A 118 -14.54 -40.17 -2.13
C LEU A 118 -13.70 -39.43 -3.19
N GLY A 119 -14.03 -39.63 -4.47
CA GLY A 119 -13.35 -38.95 -5.57
C GLY A 119 -13.71 -37.47 -5.67
N ILE A 120 -12.81 -36.69 -6.30
CA ILE A 120 -13.01 -35.26 -6.55
C ILE A 120 -14.18 -35.00 -7.51
N ARG A 121 -14.86 -33.87 -7.31
CA ARG A 121 -15.93 -33.36 -8.18
C ARG A 121 -15.52 -32.01 -8.78
N GLY A 122 -16.07 -31.68 -9.95
CA GLY A 122 -15.82 -30.42 -10.66
C GLY A 122 -15.00 -30.62 -11.94
N ASN A 123 -14.58 -29.53 -12.57
CA ASN A 123 -13.70 -29.59 -13.74
C ASN A 123 -12.30 -30.07 -13.31
N GLN A 124 -11.72 -30.98 -14.09
CA GLN A 124 -10.50 -31.74 -13.76
C GLN A 124 -9.32 -31.40 -14.68
N ALA A 125 -9.49 -30.39 -15.53
CA ALA A 125 -8.48 -29.89 -16.45
C ALA A 125 -8.47 -28.37 -16.39
N ILE A 126 -7.31 -27.80 -16.09
CA ILE A 126 -7.08 -26.36 -15.99
C ILE A 126 -6.09 -25.99 -17.10
N PRO A 127 -6.56 -25.49 -18.26
CA PRO A 127 -5.67 -25.00 -19.30
C PRO A 127 -5.00 -23.71 -18.84
N PHE A 128 -3.74 -23.53 -19.21
CA PHE A 128 -2.97 -22.32 -18.95
C PHE A 128 -1.94 -22.05 -20.06
N GLN A 129 -1.59 -20.79 -20.24
CA GLN A 129 -0.57 -20.35 -21.18
C GLN A 129 0.59 -19.74 -20.41
N VAL A 130 1.80 -20.16 -20.76
CA VAL A 130 3.02 -19.67 -20.13
C VAL A 130 3.52 -18.45 -20.88
N ILE A 131 3.81 -17.39 -20.15
CA ILE A 131 4.25 -16.11 -20.68
C ILE A 131 5.59 -15.70 -20.04
N ASN A 132 6.31 -14.83 -20.74
CA ASN A 132 7.54 -14.18 -20.30
C ASN A 132 7.39 -12.66 -20.18
N GLU A 133 6.35 -12.10 -20.79
CA GLU A 133 5.96 -10.69 -20.74
C GLU A 133 4.48 -10.63 -20.31
N LEU A 134 4.05 -9.48 -19.77
CA LEU A 134 2.63 -9.30 -19.44
C LEU A 134 1.80 -9.35 -20.74
N PRO A 135 0.75 -10.18 -20.81
CA PRO A 135 -0.04 -10.29 -22.01
C PRO A 135 -1.00 -9.10 -22.07
N ALA A 136 -1.11 -8.48 -23.23
CA ALA A 136 -2.10 -7.44 -23.47
C ALA A 136 -3.53 -8.02 -23.43
N VAL A 137 -4.50 -7.18 -23.08
CA VAL A 137 -5.92 -7.51 -23.15
C VAL A 137 -6.34 -7.64 -24.61
N GLU A 138 -6.85 -8.81 -24.97
CA GLU A 138 -7.17 -9.14 -26.36
C GLU A 138 -8.38 -8.38 -26.91
N SER A 139 -9.36 -8.06 -26.05
CA SER A 139 -10.61 -7.45 -26.48
C SER A 139 -11.43 -6.88 -25.31
N VAL A 140 -12.41 -6.03 -25.63
CA VAL A 140 -13.41 -5.56 -24.65
C VAL A 140 -14.24 -6.73 -24.11
N ASP A 141 -14.51 -7.75 -24.94
CA ASP A 141 -15.25 -8.95 -24.50
C ASP A 141 -14.46 -9.74 -23.45
N PHE A 142 -13.12 -9.79 -23.56
CA PHE A 142 -12.26 -10.37 -22.50
C PHE A 142 -12.46 -9.63 -21.17
N LEU A 143 -12.48 -8.30 -21.16
CA LEU A 143 -12.73 -7.51 -19.93
C LEU A 143 -14.11 -7.82 -19.36
N LYS A 144 -15.14 -7.88 -20.22
CA LYS A 144 -16.50 -8.24 -19.79
C LYS A 144 -16.53 -9.62 -19.12
N ASP A 145 -15.87 -10.61 -19.71
CA ASP A 145 -15.79 -11.96 -19.15
C ASP A 145 -15.00 -11.99 -17.83
N TYR A 146 -13.87 -11.27 -17.78
CA TYR A 146 -13.05 -11.12 -16.58
C TYR A 146 -13.85 -10.54 -15.41
N PHE A 147 -14.48 -9.37 -15.57
CA PHE A 147 -15.27 -8.74 -14.52
C PHE A 147 -16.57 -9.51 -14.20
N THR A 148 -17.19 -10.16 -15.18
CA THR A 148 -18.31 -11.08 -14.93
C THR A 148 -17.90 -12.25 -14.03
N SER A 149 -16.68 -12.77 -14.19
CA SER A 149 -16.16 -13.83 -13.34
C SER A 149 -16.00 -13.36 -11.88
N ILE A 150 -15.57 -12.12 -11.67
CA ILE A 150 -15.44 -11.49 -10.35
C ILE A 150 -16.83 -11.30 -9.72
N LEU A 151 -17.80 -10.74 -10.46
CA LEU A 151 -19.18 -10.58 -9.98
C LEU A 151 -19.82 -11.91 -9.55
N LYS A 152 -19.61 -12.98 -10.34
CA LYS A 152 -20.10 -14.32 -10.00
C LYS A 152 -19.46 -14.84 -8.71
N SER A 153 -18.17 -14.59 -8.53
CA SER A 153 -17.45 -14.95 -7.29
C SER A 153 -18.04 -14.21 -6.09
N GLN A 154 -18.20 -12.88 -6.18
CA GLN A 154 -18.78 -12.04 -5.12
C GLN A 154 -20.19 -12.49 -4.72
N LYS A 155 -21.09 -12.69 -5.70
CA LYS A 155 -22.47 -13.17 -5.44
C LYS A 155 -22.53 -14.55 -4.79
N SER A 156 -21.56 -15.42 -5.11
CA SER A 156 -21.49 -16.75 -4.50
C SER A 156 -21.09 -16.68 -3.02
N GLN A 157 -20.31 -15.67 -2.64
CA GLN A 157 -19.97 -15.37 -1.24
C GLN A 157 -21.17 -14.75 -0.50
N ASP A 158 -21.87 -13.79 -1.10
CA ASP A 158 -23.05 -13.12 -0.50
C ASP A 158 -24.22 -14.08 -0.19
N ARG A 159 -24.43 -15.13 -1.00
CA ARG A 159 -25.47 -16.13 -0.70
C ARG A 159 -25.19 -16.96 0.56
N ASN A 160 -23.94 -17.04 1.00
CA ASN A 160 -23.59 -17.66 2.28
C ASN A 160 -23.73 -16.68 3.46
N PHE A 161 -23.80 -15.38 3.20
CA PHE A 161 -23.80 -14.29 4.19
C PHE A 161 -25.16 -14.09 4.90
N PHE A 162 -26.29 -14.31 4.21
CA PHE A 162 -27.66 -14.04 4.72
C PHE A 162 -28.14 -14.91 5.92
N SER A 163 -27.28 -15.73 6.53
CA SER A 163 -27.64 -16.54 7.71
C SER A 163 -27.19 -15.98 9.06
N THR A 164 -26.43 -14.88 9.09
CA THR A 164 -25.90 -14.31 10.34
C THR A 164 -25.64 -12.82 10.17
N GLN A 165 -26.49 -11.99 10.78
CA GLN A 165 -26.31 -10.55 10.93
C GLN A 165 -26.56 -10.17 12.38
N THR A 166 -25.65 -9.45 13.04
CA THR A 166 -25.87 -8.10 13.62
C THR A 166 -24.56 -7.51 14.18
N GLU A 167 -24.36 -6.19 13.97
CA GLU A 167 -23.51 -5.24 14.74
C GLU A 167 -21.97 -5.40 14.65
N THR A 168 -21.09 -4.39 14.60
CA THR A 168 -21.10 -2.90 14.59
C THR A 168 -19.73 -2.47 14.04
N SER A 169 -19.63 -1.29 13.43
CA SER A 169 -18.46 -0.71 12.77
C SER A 169 -17.58 0.12 13.71
N GLU A 170 -16.26 -0.02 13.65
CA GLU A 170 -15.26 0.94 14.15
C GLU A 170 -14.03 1.02 13.23
N ASP A 171 -13.42 2.21 13.22
CA ASP A 171 -12.46 2.77 12.28
C ASP A 171 -11.10 2.05 12.14
N SER A 172 -10.60 2.01 10.92
CA SER A 172 -9.24 1.62 10.56
C SER A 172 -8.37 2.86 10.41
N ALA A 173 -7.47 3.11 11.36
CA ALA A 173 -6.45 4.14 11.28
C ALA A 173 -5.43 3.81 10.17
N GLY A 174 -5.19 4.78 9.28
CA GLY A 174 -4.24 4.69 8.17
C GLY A 174 -2.82 4.50 8.66
N ALA A 175 -2.13 3.53 8.06
CA ALA A 175 -0.70 3.33 8.21
C ALA A 175 0.00 4.46 7.48
N GLY A 176 0.76 5.26 8.20
CA GLY A 176 1.43 6.38 7.59
C GLY A 176 2.86 6.13 7.17
N GLU A 177 3.33 7.06 6.37
CA GLU A 177 4.48 6.96 5.49
C GLU A 177 5.71 7.60 6.16
N THR A 178 6.88 6.97 6.07
CA THR A 178 8.11 7.19 6.87
C THR A 178 9.47 7.38 6.08
N ALA A 179 9.76 8.50 5.37
CA ALA A 179 10.93 8.79 4.46
C ALA A 179 12.37 8.47 4.91
N ASP A 180 13.11 7.75 4.03
CA ASP A 180 14.54 7.48 3.65
C ASP A 180 15.44 8.46 2.89
N SER A 181 15.59 9.75 3.20
CA SER A 181 16.65 10.51 2.52
C SER A 181 17.53 11.28 3.47
N VAL A 182 18.81 10.89 3.46
CA VAL A 182 19.87 11.88 3.48
C VAL A 182 19.68 12.70 2.20
N SER A 183 18.91 13.78 2.25
CA SER A 183 18.84 14.73 1.13
C SER A 183 20.26 15.19 0.74
N GLY A 184 20.74 14.74 -0.43
CA GLY A 184 21.89 15.35 -1.06
C GLY A 184 21.63 16.85 -1.16
N GLY A 185 22.49 17.64 -0.53
CA GLY A 185 22.32 19.09 -0.45
C GLY A 185 22.22 19.70 -1.85
N GLY A 186 21.05 20.25 -2.16
CA GLY A 186 20.98 21.32 -3.14
C GLY A 186 21.86 22.47 -2.64
N GLU A 187 22.52 23.18 -3.56
CA GLU A 187 23.38 24.35 -3.32
C GLU A 187 22.63 25.57 -2.71
N GLY A 188 21.48 25.37 -2.06
CA GLY A 188 20.59 26.41 -1.53
C GLY A 188 20.39 26.34 -0.02
N ASP A 189 20.27 27.51 0.59
CA ASP A 189 20.04 27.73 2.02
C ASP A 189 18.54 27.53 2.38
N TYR A 190 17.85 26.53 1.83
CA TYR A 190 16.39 26.35 2.02
C TYR A 190 15.94 24.88 2.07
N SER A 191 14.73 24.62 2.57
CA SER A 191 14.15 23.28 2.75
C SER A 191 13.82 22.56 1.45
N GLN A 192 13.98 21.24 1.49
CA GLN A 192 13.47 20.31 0.49
C GLN A 192 12.50 19.32 1.15
N THR A 193 11.67 18.65 0.35
CA THR A 193 10.84 17.54 0.82
C THR A 193 11.72 16.46 1.44
N ASN A 194 11.30 15.91 2.58
CA ASN A 194 11.90 14.72 3.17
C ASN A 194 11.55 13.50 2.30
N ASN A 195 12.38 13.19 1.31
CA ASN A 195 12.11 12.12 0.32
C ASN A 195 12.47 10.72 0.85
N GLN A 196 11.91 9.66 0.27
CA GLN A 196 12.25 8.26 0.57
C GLN A 196 13.55 7.75 -0.05
N VAL A 197 13.96 8.24 -1.21
CA VAL A 197 15.20 7.81 -1.87
C VAL A 197 15.90 9.06 -2.37
N GLU A 198 17.21 9.13 -2.18
CA GLU A 198 18.01 10.22 -2.73
C GLU A 198 17.88 10.24 -4.27
N GLY A 199 17.60 11.41 -4.84
CA GLY A 199 17.38 11.58 -6.28
C GLY A 199 15.97 11.23 -6.77
N VAL A 200 15.10 10.68 -5.92
CA VAL A 200 13.69 10.42 -6.26
C VAL A 200 12.80 11.33 -5.43
N ASN A 201 12.37 12.45 -6.02
CA ASN A 201 11.56 13.44 -5.36
C ASN A 201 10.13 12.95 -5.12
N GLU A 202 9.57 13.30 -3.97
CA GLU A 202 8.18 13.04 -3.60
C GLU A 202 7.36 14.33 -3.60
N ALA A 203 6.09 14.19 -3.96
CA ALA A 203 5.15 15.31 -3.93
C ALA A 203 4.82 15.69 -2.48
N ASP A 204 4.55 16.98 -2.24
CA ASP A 204 4.10 17.46 -0.93
C ASP A 204 3.07 18.60 -1.08
N ILE A 205 2.40 19.00 -0.01
CA ILE A 205 1.43 20.10 -0.02
C ILE A 205 2.07 21.49 -0.01
N VAL A 206 3.40 21.56 0.18
CA VAL A 206 4.21 22.77 0.16
C VAL A 206 5.49 22.55 -0.64
N GLN A 207 5.91 23.54 -1.42
CA GLN A 207 7.20 23.57 -2.11
C GLN A 207 7.82 24.96 -2.00
N THR A 208 9.13 25.08 -2.21
CA THR A 208 9.83 26.38 -2.26
C THR A 208 11.01 26.37 -3.23
N ASP A 209 11.25 27.50 -3.89
CA ASP A 209 12.46 27.76 -4.69
C ASP A 209 13.53 28.57 -3.92
N GLY A 210 13.31 28.82 -2.62
CA GLY A 210 14.15 29.67 -1.78
C GLY A 210 13.86 31.18 -1.87
N GLU A 211 12.91 31.62 -2.71
CA GLU A 211 12.38 33.00 -2.71
C GLU A 211 10.87 33.04 -2.48
N PHE A 212 10.16 32.02 -2.95
CA PHE A 212 8.71 31.86 -2.86
C PHE A 212 8.34 30.52 -2.21
N ILE A 213 7.19 30.52 -1.55
CA ILE A 213 6.55 29.36 -0.93
C ILE A 213 5.27 29.10 -1.71
N PHE A 214 5.11 27.89 -2.22
CA PHE A 214 3.94 27.43 -2.95
C PHE A 214 3.20 26.45 -2.03
N HIS A 215 1.93 26.69 -1.71
CA HIS A 215 1.17 25.77 -0.88
C HIS A 215 -0.29 25.66 -1.27
N ILE A 216 -0.93 24.55 -0.91
CA ILE A 216 -2.38 24.36 -1.03
C ILE A 216 -3.06 24.90 0.23
N ASN A 217 -4.02 25.83 0.06
CA ASN A 217 -4.78 26.43 1.15
C ASN A 217 -6.06 25.61 1.47
N ASN A 218 -6.83 26.02 2.49
CA ASN A 218 -8.08 25.34 2.92
C ASN A 218 -9.20 25.43 1.86
N ASP A 219 -9.18 26.48 1.04
CA ASP A 219 -10.11 26.68 -0.07
C ASP A 219 -9.67 25.91 -1.33
N GLN A 220 -8.55 25.17 -1.24
CA GLN A 220 -7.93 24.38 -2.30
C GLN A 220 -7.36 25.18 -3.45
N ASP A 221 -7.06 26.46 -3.22
CA ASP A 221 -6.26 27.26 -4.12
C ASP A 221 -4.77 27.04 -3.84
N ILE A 222 -3.93 27.31 -4.85
CA ILE A 222 -2.48 27.30 -4.68
C ILE A 222 -2.02 28.74 -4.47
N GLU A 223 -1.62 29.05 -3.24
CA GLU A 223 -1.07 30.35 -2.89
C GLU A 223 0.45 30.37 -3.10
N ILE A 224 0.93 31.48 -3.66
CA ILE A 224 2.34 31.74 -3.90
C ILE A 224 2.74 32.93 -3.04
N VAL A 225 3.44 32.64 -1.95
CA VAL A 225 3.83 33.62 -0.94
C VAL A 225 5.29 33.97 -1.11
N LYS A 226 5.62 35.27 -1.12
CA LYS A 226 7.03 35.70 -1.17
C LYS A 226 7.65 35.60 0.22
N ALA A 227 8.81 34.95 0.34
CA ALA A 227 9.52 34.71 1.59
C ALA A 227 10.26 35.96 2.11
N GLU A 228 9.53 37.01 2.46
CA GLU A 228 10.09 38.27 3.00
C GLU A 228 9.53 38.50 4.42
N PRO A 229 10.18 37.98 5.48
CA PRO A 229 9.61 37.92 6.84
C PRO A 229 9.39 39.30 7.48
N GLU A 230 10.10 40.33 6.99
CA GLU A 230 9.94 41.74 7.42
C GLU A 230 8.69 42.42 6.81
N LYS A 231 7.96 41.73 5.93
CA LYS A 231 6.74 42.22 5.26
C LYS A 231 5.54 41.33 5.60
N SER A 232 4.37 41.73 5.11
CA SER A 232 3.19 40.87 5.15
C SER A 232 3.43 39.62 4.28
N LEU A 233 3.07 38.45 4.80
CA LEU A 233 3.13 37.16 4.09
C LEU A 233 1.80 36.86 3.39
N ASP A 234 1.11 37.89 2.90
CA ASP A 234 -0.06 37.72 2.05
C ASP A 234 0.36 37.08 0.71
N PRO A 235 -0.51 36.28 0.07
CA PRO A 235 -0.23 35.70 -1.24
C PRO A 235 0.14 36.77 -2.27
N ALA A 236 1.28 36.59 -2.94
CA ALA A 236 1.73 37.44 -4.04
C ALA A 236 1.01 37.09 -5.35
N ALA A 237 0.63 35.82 -5.50
CA ALA A 237 -0.27 35.31 -6.52
C ALA A 237 -1.05 34.10 -5.97
N THR A 238 -2.17 33.82 -6.63
CA THR A 238 -3.01 32.66 -6.32
C THR A 238 -3.38 31.99 -7.65
N ILE A 239 -3.28 30.67 -7.69
CA ILE A 239 -3.87 29.84 -8.75
C ILE A 239 -5.18 29.31 -8.18
N ASP A 240 -6.29 29.91 -8.62
CA ASP A 240 -7.62 29.53 -8.17
C ASP A 240 -7.93 28.08 -8.59
N SER A 241 -8.54 27.32 -7.68
CA SER A 241 -9.15 26.04 -8.00
C SER A 241 -10.23 26.23 -9.07
N GLU A 242 -10.13 25.46 -10.16
CA GLU A 242 -11.19 25.44 -11.16
C GLU A 242 -12.38 24.61 -10.66
N GLU A 243 -13.58 24.87 -11.20
CA GLU A 243 -14.78 24.12 -10.84
C GLU A 243 -14.54 22.61 -11.02
N ASN A 244 -14.58 21.88 -9.90
CA ASN A 244 -14.37 20.43 -9.78
C ASN A 244 -12.91 19.93 -9.83
N PHE A 245 -11.89 20.76 -9.58
CA PHE A 245 -10.52 20.29 -9.37
C PHE A 245 -10.04 20.56 -7.93
N TYR A 246 -9.63 19.50 -7.25
CA TYR A 246 -9.27 19.45 -5.83
C TYR A 246 -7.77 19.09 -5.72
N PRO A 247 -6.84 20.08 -5.72
CA PRO A 247 -5.41 19.81 -5.58
C PRO A 247 -5.07 19.17 -4.24
N SER A 248 -4.09 18.27 -4.26
CA SER A 248 -3.64 17.54 -3.07
C SER A 248 -2.12 17.41 -2.96
N GLN A 249 -1.38 17.58 -4.05
CA GLN A 249 0.07 17.39 -4.08
C GLN A 249 0.74 18.37 -5.05
N LEU A 250 1.94 18.83 -4.70
CA LEU A 250 2.76 19.76 -5.46
C LEU A 250 4.17 19.18 -5.69
N PHE A 251 4.70 19.41 -6.90
CA PHE A 251 6.13 19.39 -7.17
C PHE A 251 6.59 20.74 -7.68
N LEU A 252 7.84 21.07 -7.39
CA LEU A 252 8.53 22.19 -8.00
C LEU A 252 9.84 21.67 -8.61
N SER A 253 9.99 21.84 -9.92
CA SER A 253 11.20 21.45 -10.65
C SER A 253 11.56 22.54 -11.65
N ASP A 254 12.76 23.10 -11.52
CA ASP A 254 13.21 24.30 -12.23
C ASP A 254 12.21 25.47 -12.16
N GLN A 255 11.52 25.76 -13.26
CA GLN A 255 10.50 26.81 -13.38
C GLN A 255 9.12 26.21 -13.65
N LYS A 256 8.90 24.96 -13.24
CA LYS A 256 7.64 24.23 -13.39
C LYS A 256 7.06 23.92 -12.03
N LEU A 257 5.82 24.37 -11.81
CA LEU A 257 4.98 23.94 -10.70
C LEU A 257 4.01 22.89 -11.22
N ILE A 258 4.06 21.69 -10.64
CA ILE A 258 3.15 20.60 -10.98
C ILE A 258 2.15 20.49 -9.85
N VAL A 259 0.87 20.61 -10.19
CA VAL A 259 -0.24 20.47 -9.25
C VAL A 259 -0.99 19.19 -9.58
N ILE A 260 -0.96 18.22 -8.67
CA ILE A 260 -1.70 16.97 -8.79
C ILE A 260 -2.94 17.04 -7.89
N GLY A 261 -4.08 16.62 -8.42
CA GLY A 261 -5.34 16.67 -7.69
C GLY A 261 -6.40 15.76 -8.30
N GLU A 262 -7.52 15.63 -7.58
CA GLU A 262 -8.71 14.96 -8.07
C GLU A 262 -9.53 15.94 -8.92
N LYS A 263 -9.87 15.55 -10.15
CA LYS A 263 -10.82 16.25 -11.01
C LYS A 263 -12.11 15.43 -11.09
N VAL A 264 -13.22 16.01 -10.65
CA VAL A 264 -14.54 15.40 -10.76
C VAL A 264 -15.17 15.84 -12.08
N ILE A 265 -15.40 14.90 -13.00
CA ILE A 265 -16.05 15.17 -14.28
C ILE A 265 -17.54 14.80 -14.12
N PRO A 266 -18.44 15.80 -14.07
CA PRO A 266 -19.86 15.54 -13.88
C PRO A 266 -20.44 14.81 -15.09
N HIS A 267 -21.37 13.89 -14.84
CA HIS A 267 -22.11 13.27 -15.93
C HIS A 267 -23.03 14.29 -16.62
N SER A 268 -23.11 14.25 -17.96
CA SER A 268 -23.82 15.29 -18.73
C SER A 268 -25.31 15.40 -18.37
N ASP A 269 -25.85 16.63 -18.33
CA ASP A 269 -27.25 16.96 -18.00
C ASP A 269 -28.33 16.35 -18.91
N LYS A 270 -27.96 15.64 -19.99
CA LYS A 270 -28.91 15.05 -20.93
C LYS A 270 -29.46 13.72 -20.40
N ARG A 271 -30.27 13.82 -19.35
CA ARG A 271 -31.03 12.72 -18.74
C ARG A 271 -31.88 11.98 -19.78
N THR A 272 -31.37 10.91 -20.36
CA THR A 272 -32.22 9.87 -20.93
C THR A 272 -32.44 8.78 -19.88
N SER A 273 -33.58 8.07 -19.92
CA SER A 273 -34.00 7.10 -18.90
C SER A 273 -33.06 5.88 -18.72
N ARG A 274 -31.94 5.83 -19.43
CA ARG A 274 -30.93 4.77 -19.42
C ARG A 274 -29.59 5.23 -18.81
N GLU A 275 -29.45 6.51 -18.48
CA GLU A 275 -28.21 7.13 -17.96
C GLU A 275 -28.36 7.59 -16.49
N GLU A 276 -29.50 7.31 -15.85
CA GLU A 276 -29.84 7.75 -14.48
C GLU A 276 -28.96 7.10 -13.39
N TYR A 277 -28.05 6.18 -13.75
CA TYR A 277 -27.15 5.45 -12.86
C TYR A 277 -25.65 5.72 -13.13
N VAL A 278 -25.31 6.61 -14.06
CA VAL A 278 -23.90 6.92 -14.36
C VAL A 278 -23.40 7.95 -13.35
N MET A 279 -22.45 7.54 -12.50
CA MET A 279 -21.83 8.41 -11.50
C MET A 279 -20.88 9.41 -12.15
N ASP A 280 -20.59 10.49 -11.42
CA ASP A 280 -19.50 11.39 -11.76
C ASP A 280 -18.18 10.61 -11.80
N LYS A 281 -17.29 11.02 -12.71
CA LYS A 281 -15.99 10.36 -12.87
C LYS A 281 -14.95 11.08 -12.03
N SER A 282 -14.30 10.35 -11.14
CA SER A 282 -13.10 10.81 -10.45
C SER A 282 -11.88 10.56 -11.34
N VAL A 283 -11.09 11.59 -11.56
CA VAL A 283 -9.85 11.55 -12.35
C VAL A 283 -8.72 12.11 -11.51
N THR A 284 -7.55 11.48 -11.57
CA THR A 284 -6.31 12.08 -11.09
C THR A 284 -5.69 12.89 -12.22
N ALA A 285 -5.50 14.19 -12.02
CA ALA A 285 -4.92 15.09 -13.02
C ALA A 285 -3.67 15.79 -12.49
N ALA A 286 -2.64 15.86 -13.33
CA ALA A 286 -1.42 16.64 -13.14
C ALA A 286 -1.46 17.87 -14.06
N ARG A 287 -1.50 19.05 -13.45
CA ARG A 287 -1.48 20.35 -14.13
C ARG A 287 -0.08 20.95 -14.03
N ILE A 288 0.54 21.20 -15.18
CA ILE A 288 1.91 21.70 -15.30
C ILE A 288 1.86 23.19 -15.60
N TYR A 289 2.36 24.00 -14.67
CA TYR A 289 2.40 25.45 -14.77
C TYR A 289 3.83 25.96 -15.00
N ASP A 290 4.00 26.89 -15.94
CA ASP A 290 5.18 27.74 -16.02
C ASP A 290 5.12 28.80 -14.92
N VAL A 291 6.12 28.77 -14.04
CA VAL A 291 6.32 29.72 -12.93
C VAL A 291 7.63 30.50 -13.07
N SER A 292 8.18 30.62 -14.29
CA SER A 292 9.28 31.56 -14.60
C SER A 292 8.98 33.01 -14.19
N ASN A 293 7.69 33.34 -14.06
CA ASN A 293 7.20 34.49 -13.32
C ASN A 293 6.17 34.03 -12.27
N GLN A 294 6.61 33.90 -11.01
CA GLN A 294 5.82 33.46 -9.87
C GLN A 294 4.58 34.33 -9.61
N LEU A 295 4.58 35.59 -10.07
CA LEU A 295 3.45 36.51 -9.92
C LEU A 295 2.36 36.31 -11.00
N SER A 296 2.62 35.47 -12.00
CA SER A 296 1.68 35.18 -13.08
C SER A 296 1.89 33.76 -13.61
N PRO A 297 1.62 32.70 -12.81
CA PRO A 297 1.69 31.32 -13.26
C PRO A 297 0.83 31.07 -14.50
N LYS A 298 1.28 30.20 -15.40
CA LYS A 298 0.55 29.85 -16.62
C LYS A 298 0.44 28.35 -16.77
N LEU A 299 -0.78 27.84 -16.85
CA LEU A 299 -1.02 26.44 -17.19
C LEU A 299 -0.53 26.19 -18.62
N GLU A 300 0.38 25.24 -18.79
CA GLU A 300 0.91 24.82 -20.09
C GLU A 300 0.31 23.51 -20.56
N ARG A 301 0.09 22.56 -19.63
CA ARG A 301 -0.38 21.21 -19.95
C ARG A 301 -1.16 20.60 -18.79
N GLU A 302 -2.20 19.84 -19.09
CA GLU A 302 -2.91 18.97 -18.15
C GLU A 302 -2.85 17.53 -18.67
N VAL A 303 -2.40 16.60 -17.82
CA VAL A 303 -2.42 15.17 -18.09
C VAL A 303 -3.29 14.52 -17.03
N GLY A 304 -4.21 13.63 -17.42
CA GLY A 304 -5.16 13.03 -16.49
C GLY A 304 -5.46 11.57 -16.77
N THR A 305 -5.73 10.81 -15.70
CA THR A 305 -6.13 9.40 -15.76
C THR A 305 -7.28 9.15 -14.80
N GLU A 306 -8.32 8.47 -15.26
CA GLU A 306 -9.47 8.08 -14.44
C GLU A 306 -9.05 7.19 -13.27
N GLY A 307 -9.65 7.42 -12.09
CA GLY A 307 -9.29 6.77 -10.84
C GLY A 307 -8.68 7.71 -9.80
N TYR A 308 -8.37 7.13 -8.65
CA TYR A 308 -7.85 7.83 -7.48
C TYR A 308 -6.33 7.84 -7.45
N PHE A 309 -5.78 8.95 -6.98
CA PHE A 309 -4.35 9.12 -6.78
C PHE A 309 -3.84 8.09 -5.77
N ASN A 310 -2.78 7.38 -6.13
CA ASN A 310 -2.10 6.46 -5.23
C ASN A 310 -0.76 7.01 -4.79
N ASN A 311 0.10 7.40 -5.73
CA ASN A 311 1.39 8.00 -5.41
C ASN A 311 1.97 8.79 -6.59
N ALA A 312 2.97 9.63 -6.34
CA ALA A 312 3.78 10.26 -7.37
C ALA A 312 5.25 10.38 -6.97
N ARG A 313 6.11 10.28 -7.98
CA ARG A 313 7.56 10.41 -7.89
C ARG A 313 8.05 11.26 -9.03
N MET A 314 9.17 11.95 -8.82
CA MET A 314 9.84 12.70 -9.86
C MET A 314 11.33 12.41 -9.84
N ILE A 315 11.88 12.03 -10.97
CA ILE A 315 13.33 11.88 -11.18
C ILE A 315 13.71 12.91 -12.24
N ASP A 316 14.65 13.79 -11.90
CA ASP A 316 15.00 14.95 -12.70
C ASP A 316 13.75 15.79 -13.07
N SER A 317 13.36 15.82 -14.35
CA SER A 317 12.15 16.48 -14.85
C SER A 317 11.01 15.49 -15.21
N THR A 318 11.21 14.19 -15.03
CA THR A 318 10.19 13.19 -15.37
C THR A 318 9.29 12.94 -14.18
N LEU A 319 8.02 13.27 -14.32
CA LEU A 319 6.96 12.96 -13.37
C LEU A 319 6.41 11.56 -13.65
N TYR A 320 6.28 10.75 -12.60
CA TYR A 320 5.55 9.49 -12.59
C TYR A 320 4.42 9.62 -11.57
N PHE A 321 3.17 9.44 -12.00
CA PHE A 321 2.04 9.36 -11.07
C PHE A 321 1.24 8.07 -11.30
N ILE A 322 0.88 7.46 -10.19
CA ILE A 322 0.21 6.16 -10.13
C ILE A 322 -1.24 6.40 -9.72
N THR A 323 -2.15 5.85 -10.52
CA THR A 323 -3.60 5.97 -10.33
C THR A 323 -4.20 4.58 -10.19
N VAL A 324 -5.17 4.44 -9.29
CA VAL A 324 -5.96 3.20 -9.14
C VAL A 324 -7.39 3.45 -9.59
N PHE A 325 -7.84 2.70 -10.58
CA PHE A 325 -9.19 2.79 -11.12
C PHE A 325 -10.01 1.53 -10.84
N THR A 326 -11.18 1.68 -10.22
CA THR A 326 -12.11 0.57 -9.98
C THR A 326 -13.38 0.79 -10.81
N PRO A 327 -13.62 0.02 -11.89
CA PRO A 327 -14.86 0.14 -12.65
C PRO A 327 -16.07 -0.32 -11.81
N ASN A 328 -17.21 0.34 -12.03
CA ASN A 328 -18.49 0.02 -11.39
C ASN A 328 -19.11 -1.27 -11.97
N ILE A 329 -18.46 -2.41 -11.76
CA ILE A 329 -18.80 -3.69 -12.42
C ILE A 329 -20.22 -4.17 -12.12
N TRP A 330 -20.83 -3.78 -10.98
CA TRP A 330 -22.22 -4.15 -10.66
C TRP A 330 -23.24 -3.61 -11.68
N LEU A 331 -22.91 -2.51 -12.38
CA LEU A 331 -23.76 -1.93 -13.41
C LEU A 331 -23.84 -2.80 -14.67
N MET A 332 -22.94 -3.78 -14.85
CA MET A 332 -22.96 -4.67 -16.01
C MET A 332 -24.25 -5.50 -16.12
N GLU A 333 -24.99 -5.68 -15.02
CA GLU A 333 -26.26 -6.41 -15.00
C GLU A 333 -27.38 -5.67 -15.75
N ASP A 334 -27.42 -4.34 -15.59
CA ASP A 334 -28.41 -3.47 -16.22
C ASP A 334 -27.86 -2.85 -17.52
N PHE A 335 -26.53 -2.70 -17.62
CA PHE A 335 -25.80 -2.04 -18.70
C PHE A 335 -24.66 -2.94 -19.22
N PRO A 336 -24.96 -3.93 -20.08
CA PRO A 336 -23.96 -4.89 -20.58
C PRO A 336 -22.88 -4.27 -21.49
N ASP A 337 -23.07 -3.01 -21.91
CA ASP A 337 -22.16 -2.25 -22.76
C ASP A 337 -21.54 -1.05 -22.03
N ILE A 338 -21.49 -1.09 -20.70
CA ILE A 338 -20.77 -0.09 -19.89
C ILE A 338 -19.28 -0.08 -20.28
N GLU A 339 -18.68 1.11 -20.32
CA GLU A 339 -17.23 1.25 -20.50
C GLU A 339 -16.51 0.74 -19.26
N LEU A 340 -15.55 -0.16 -19.45
CA LEU A 340 -14.81 -0.83 -18.37
C LEU A 340 -13.33 -0.47 -18.38
N ARG A 341 -12.86 0.22 -19.42
CA ARG A 341 -11.48 0.66 -19.56
C ARG A 341 -11.31 2.01 -18.89
N PRO A 342 -10.19 2.24 -18.19
CA PRO A 342 -9.88 3.56 -17.66
C PRO A 342 -9.77 4.56 -18.81
N GLN A 343 -10.09 5.82 -18.51
CA GLN A 343 -9.90 6.92 -19.45
C GLN A 343 -8.65 7.74 -19.15
N THR A 344 -8.02 8.26 -20.19
CA THR A 344 -6.85 9.13 -20.10
C THR A 344 -7.10 10.41 -20.90
N MET A 345 -6.35 11.47 -20.57
CA MET A 345 -6.39 12.75 -21.24
C MET A 345 -5.00 13.40 -21.23
N ASP A 346 -4.64 14.03 -22.35
CA ASP A 346 -3.49 14.91 -22.47
C ASP A 346 -3.94 16.13 -23.27
N SER A 347 -3.87 17.32 -22.66
CA SER A 347 -4.32 18.57 -23.26
C SER A 347 -3.57 18.92 -24.56
N SER A 348 -2.37 18.35 -24.79
CA SER A 348 -1.65 18.49 -26.06
C SER A 348 -2.43 17.88 -27.25
N ASN A 349 -3.25 16.86 -26.98
CA ASN A 349 -4.06 16.11 -27.94
C ASN A 349 -5.55 16.46 -27.87
N GLY A 350 -5.92 17.39 -26.99
CA GLY A 350 -7.28 17.89 -26.76
C GLY A 350 -7.90 17.45 -25.43
N ASP A 351 -8.92 18.18 -24.98
CA ASP A 351 -9.42 18.09 -23.59
C ASP A 351 -10.42 16.94 -23.32
N ASN A 352 -10.52 15.96 -24.23
CA ASN A 352 -11.50 14.88 -24.12
C ASN A 352 -10.87 13.61 -23.58
N TYR A 353 -11.39 13.12 -22.45
CA TYR A 353 -11.03 11.82 -21.91
C TYR A 353 -11.41 10.69 -22.86
N GLN A 354 -10.42 9.87 -23.23
CA GLN A 354 -10.60 8.70 -24.09
C GLN A 354 -10.29 7.41 -23.34
N PRO A 355 -11.06 6.33 -23.53
CA PRO A 355 -10.69 5.04 -23.00
C PRO A 355 -9.36 4.55 -23.58
N VAL A 356 -8.50 3.97 -22.73
CA VAL A 356 -7.26 3.31 -23.16
C VAL A 356 -7.57 2.21 -24.19
N ASN A 357 -6.69 2.01 -25.18
CA ASN A 357 -6.87 0.92 -26.13
C ASN A 357 -6.68 -0.42 -25.42
N VAL A 358 -7.40 -1.46 -25.84
CA VAL A 358 -7.30 -2.79 -25.21
C VAL A 358 -5.88 -3.37 -25.29
N GLU A 359 -5.16 -3.09 -26.38
CA GLU A 359 -3.79 -3.55 -26.58
C GLU A 359 -2.76 -2.87 -25.67
N ASP A 360 -3.10 -1.71 -25.09
CA ASP A 360 -2.28 -0.95 -24.15
C ASP A 360 -2.59 -1.32 -22.67
N ILE A 361 -3.49 -2.29 -22.44
CA ILE A 361 -3.83 -2.80 -21.11
C ILE A 361 -3.13 -4.15 -20.93
N SER A 362 -2.14 -4.18 -20.05
CA SER A 362 -1.43 -5.41 -19.66
C SER A 362 -2.18 -6.16 -18.56
N ILE A 363 -2.32 -7.48 -18.70
CA ILE A 363 -2.94 -8.34 -17.68
C ILE A 363 -1.89 -8.69 -16.65
N ILE A 364 -2.17 -8.41 -15.36
CA ILE A 364 -1.35 -8.92 -14.28
C ILE A 364 -1.77 -10.37 -13.96
N PRO A 365 -0.92 -11.39 -14.20
CA PRO A 365 -1.27 -12.77 -13.92
C PRO A 365 -1.51 -13.02 -12.44
N ASP A 366 -2.44 -13.92 -12.13
CA ASP A 366 -2.80 -14.36 -10.77
C ASP A 366 -3.47 -13.30 -9.87
N VAL A 367 -3.71 -12.08 -10.36
CA VAL A 367 -4.47 -11.07 -9.64
C VAL A 367 -5.92 -11.10 -10.12
N LYS A 368 -6.85 -11.39 -9.20
CA LYS A 368 -8.30 -11.38 -9.47
C LYS A 368 -8.97 -10.21 -8.75
N GLN A 369 -8.51 -9.01 -9.06
CA GLN A 369 -9.06 -7.78 -8.48
C GLN A 369 -9.89 -7.05 -9.53
N SER A 370 -10.93 -6.37 -9.08
CA SER A 370 -11.79 -5.53 -9.93
C SER A 370 -11.24 -4.12 -10.06
N GLN A 371 -9.94 -3.96 -10.32
CA GLN A 371 -9.30 -2.65 -10.40
C GLN A 371 -8.17 -2.65 -11.43
N TYR A 372 -7.72 -1.46 -11.82
CA TYR A 372 -6.55 -1.22 -12.64
C TYR A 372 -5.53 -0.40 -11.86
N SER A 373 -4.25 -0.64 -12.12
CA SER A 373 -3.15 0.24 -11.72
C SER A 373 -2.60 0.89 -12.96
N ILE A 374 -2.46 2.21 -12.96
CA ILE A 374 -2.09 3.00 -14.12
C ILE A 374 -0.86 3.80 -13.75
N VAL A 375 0.24 3.63 -14.48
CA VAL A 375 1.45 4.42 -14.31
C VAL A 375 1.55 5.40 -15.47
N THR A 376 1.50 6.69 -15.16
CA THR A 376 1.63 7.75 -16.17
C THR A 376 2.94 8.48 -15.98
N ALA A 377 3.74 8.55 -17.04
CA ALA A 377 5.03 9.21 -17.07
C ALA A 377 5.06 10.35 -18.08
N VAL A 378 5.61 11.50 -17.69
CA VAL A 378 5.73 12.68 -18.55
C VAL A 378 6.94 13.51 -18.16
N ASP A 379 7.73 13.95 -19.15
CA ASP A 379 8.77 14.95 -18.92
C ASP A 379 8.12 16.35 -18.86
N VAL A 380 8.12 16.94 -17.67
CA VAL A 380 7.43 18.22 -17.40
C VAL A 380 8.24 19.43 -17.88
N SER A 381 9.50 19.24 -18.25
CA SER A 381 10.35 20.32 -18.77
C SER A 381 10.06 20.64 -20.24
N ASP A 382 9.59 19.64 -21.00
CA ASP A 382 9.25 19.76 -22.42
C ASP A 382 7.73 19.62 -22.62
N PRO A 383 7.00 20.70 -22.96
CA PRO A 383 5.56 20.65 -23.17
C PRO A 383 5.14 19.79 -24.37
N ASP A 384 6.06 19.50 -25.30
CA ASP A 384 5.84 18.64 -26.46
C ASP A 384 6.24 17.18 -26.20
N SER A 385 6.68 16.84 -24.98
CA SER A 385 7.10 15.47 -24.61
C SER A 385 5.97 14.45 -24.77
N GLU A 386 6.33 13.22 -25.09
CA GLU A 386 5.38 12.11 -25.10
C GLU A 386 4.93 11.78 -23.68
N VAL A 387 3.62 11.54 -23.51
CA VAL A 387 3.06 10.98 -22.28
C VAL A 387 2.95 9.48 -22.47
N THR A 388 3.64 8.72 -21.63
CA THR A 388 3.54 7.26 -21.61
C THR A 388 2.55 6.88 -20.51
N THR A 389 1.59 6.01 -20.83
CA THR A 389 0.62 5.50 -19.86
C THR A 389 0.55 3.99 -19.94
N GLU A 390 1.09 3.34 -18.92
CA GLU A 390 1.06 1.89 -18.79
C GLU A 390 -0.13 1.49 -17.90
N THR A 391 -1.07 0.73 -18.46
CA THR A 391 -2.27 0.30 -17.74
C THR A 391 -2.21 -1.17 -17.43
N TYR A 392 -2.39 -1.52 -16.15
CA TYR A 392 -2.35 -2.89 -15.68
C TYR A 392 -3.70 -3.31 -15.10
N LEU A 393 -4.27 -4.41 -15.61
CA LEU A 393 -5.48 -5.02 -15.06
C LEU A 393 -5.14 -5.77 -13.76
N GLY A 394 -5.50 -5.18 -12.62
CA GLY A 394 -5.16 -5.60 -11.27
C GLY A 394 -4.16 -4.66 -10.58
N GLY A 395 -3.61 -5.09 -9.44
CA GLY A 395 -2.32 -4.59 -8.95
C GLY A 395 -2.33 -3.39 -7.99
N GLY A 396 -3.48 -2.96 -7.47
CA GLY A 396 -3.50 -1.92 -6.44
C GLY A 396 -2.72 -2.38 -5.19
N GLY A 397 -1.79 -1.56 -4.73
CA GLY A 397 -0.82 -1.97 -3.72
C GLY A 397 0.09 -0.85 -3.24
N GLN A 398 1.12 -1.22 -2.46
CA GLN A 398 2.15 -0.29 -1.99
C GLN A 398 3.14 -0.01 -3.13
N VAL A 399 3.58 1.25 -3.26
CA VAL A 399 4.53 1.69 -4.29
C VAL A 399 5.89 1.95 -3.64
N TYR A 400 6.96 1.47 -4.28
CA TYR A 400 8.33 1.88 -3.98
C TYR A 400 9.03 2.22 -5.31
N MET A 401 9.93 3.19 -5.29
CA MET A 401 10.66 3.60 -6.49
C MET A 401 12.09 3.97 -6.13
N SER A 402 13.04 3.35 -6.80
CA SER A 402 14.46 3.73 -6.83
C SER A 402 14.73 4.65 -8.03
N ASP A 403 15.99 5.03 -8.22
CA ASP A 403 16.44 5.81 -9.38
C ASP A 403 16.32 5.04 -10.72
N LYS A 404 16.12 3.71 -10.67
CA LYS A 404 16.13 2.82 -11.83
C LYS A 404 14.89 1.95 -11.96
N SER A 405 14.12 1.77 -10.88
CA SER A 405 13.06 0.77 -10.85
C SER A 405 11.86 1.22 -10.03
N LEU A 406 10.67 0.91 -10.54
CA LEU A 406 9.40 1.08 -9.85
C LEU A 406 8.88 -0.30 -9.43
N TYR A 407 8.37 -0.39 -8.22
CA TYR A 407 7.86 -1.61 -7.62
C TYR A 407 6.41 -1.42 -7.19
N LEU A 408 5.53 -2.31 -7.67
CA LEU A 408 4.13 -2.41 -7.23
C LEU A 408 3.96 -3.67 -6.39
N ALA A 409 3.71 -3.50 -5.09
CA ALA A 409 3.52 -4.58 -4.13
C ALA A 409 2.02 -4.79 -3.85
N ALA A 410 1.42 -5.74 -4.58
CA ALA A 410 0.00 -6.07 -4.50
C ALA A 410 -0.23 -7.22 -3.50
N SER A 411 -1.11 -6.97 -2.52
CA SER A 411 -1.55 -8.03 -1.60
C SER A 411 -2.44 -9.02 -2.32
N ASN A 412 -2.12 -10.31 -2.22
CA ASN A 412 -2.92 -11.41 -2.78
C ASN A 412 -4.11 -11.78 -1.87
N GLN A 413 -4.46 -10.94 -0.89
CA GLN A 413 -5.64 -11.17 -0.07
C GLN A 413 -6.92 -11.09 -0.91
N GLU A 414 -7.56 -12.25 -1.11
CA GLU A 414 -9.00 -12.27 -1.38
C GLU A 414 -9.70 -11.76 -0.11
N TYR A 415 -10.18 -10.51 -0.14
CA TYR A 415 -11.13 -10.02 0.86
C TYR A 415 -12.41 -10.86 0.76
N SER A 416 -12.47 -11.93 1.54
CA SER A 416 -13.74 -12.57 1.86
C SER A 416 -14.36 -11.74 2.96
N ILE A 417 -15.39 -10.94 2.63
CA ILE A 417 -16.21 -10.27 3.64
C ILE A 417 -16.92 -11.37 4.44
N MET A 418 -16.30 -11.82 5.52
CA MET A 418 -16.88 -12.80 6.45
C MET A 418 -17.37 -12.06 7.70
N PRO A 419 -18.53 -12.45 8.27
CA PRO A 419 -18.98 -11.88 9.54
C PRO A 419 -17.92 -12.10 10.63
N MET A 420 -17.79 -11.10 11.52
CA MET A 420 -16.80 -10.98 12.62
C MET A 420 -16.66 -12.20 13.54
N ASP A 421 -17.59 -13.16 13.50
CA ASP A 421 -17.66 -14.31 14.41
C ASP A 421 -17.07 -15.62 13.85
N ILE A 422 -16.56 -15.64 12.62
CA ILE A 422 -15.86 -16.81 12.06
C ILE A 422 -14.44 -16.39 11.70
N MET A 423 -13.47 -16.98 12.40
CA MET A 423 -12.04 -16.79 12.18
C MET A 423 -11.73 -16.70 10.69
N PRO A 424 -10.92 -15.73 10.22
CA PRO A 424 -10.44 -15.74 8.86
C PRO A 424 -9.82 -17.11 8.62
N VAL A 425 -10.31 -17.80 7.58
CA VAL A 425 -9.60 -18.97 7.05
C VAL A 425 -8.19 -18.49 6.79
N GLU A 426 -7.18 -19.20 7.32
CA GLU A 426 -5.77 -18.99 6.98
C GLU A 426 -5.66 -18.91 5.45
N SER A 427 -5.71 -17.71 4.89
CA SER A 427 -5.17 -17.45 3.58
C SER A 427 -3.68 -17.29 3.84
N ASP A 428 -2.88 -18.01 3.04
CA ASP A 428 -1.46 -17.69 2.94
C ASP A 428 -1.41 -16.22 2.50
N GLN A 429 -1.14 -15.30 3.45
CA GLN A 429 -0.97 -13.90 3.13
C GLN A 429 0.32 -13.82 2.33
N GLU A 430 0.22 -13.41 1.08
CA GLU A 430 1.36 -13.22 0.20
C GLU A 430 1.24 -11.87 -0.47
N THR A 431 2.38 -11.23 -0.70
CA THR A 431 2.49 -10.02 -1.50
C THR A 431 3.20 -10.38 -2.79
N THR A 432 2.54 -10.13 -3.91
CA THR A 432 3.19 -10.20 -5.21
C THR A 432 3.80 -8.84 -5.52
N ILE A 433 5.08 -8.84 -5.91
CA ILE A 433 5.81 -7.62 -6.23
C ILE A 433 6.14 -7.62 -7.71
N TYR A 434 5.72 -6.58 -8.42
CA TYR A 434 6.01 -6.37 -9.84
C TYR A 434 7.10 -5.29 -9.94
N LYS A 435 8.21 -5.63 -10.61
CA LYS A 435 9.30 -4.71 -10.89
C LYS A 435 9.16 -4.16 -12.31
N PHE A 436 9.32 -2.86 -12.44
CA PHE A 436 9.38 -2.13 -13.70
C PHE A 436 10.71 -1.41 -13.80
N ASP A 437 11.40 -1.54 -14.93
CA ASP A 437 12.59 -0.76 -15.23
C ASP A 437 12.18 0.61 -15.78
N ILE A 438 12.94 1.65 -15.41
CA ILE A 438 12.64 3.05 -15.73
C ILE A 438 13.75 3.62 -16.61
N ASP A 439 13.38 4.23 -17.74
CA ASP A 439 14.28 4.97 -18.63
C ASP A 439 13.57 6.20 -19.20
N GLY A 440 13.67 7.32 -18.47
CA GLY A 440 12.87 8.53 -18.72
C GLY A 440 11.39 8.22 -18.67
N VAL A 441 10.62 8.67 -19.67
CA VAL A 441 9.17 8.39 -19.72
C VAL A 441 8.83 6.91 -19.95
N ASN A 442 9.79 6.06 -20.32
CA ASN A 442 9.53 4.65 -20.58
C ASN A 442 9.53 3.86 -19.26
N VAL A 443 8.43 3.17 -18.98
CA VAL A 443 8.28 2.28 -17.82
C VAL A 443 7.96 0.88 -18.35
N GLY A 444 8.88 -0.06 -18.20
CA GLY A 444 8.75 -1.41 -18.77
C GLY A 444 8.71 -2.49 -17.71
N PHE A 445 7.80 -3.46 -17.83
CA PHE A 445 7.78 -4.61 -16.92
C PHE A 445 9.07 -5.43 -17.03
N ALA A 446 9.76 -5.65 -15.90
CA ALA A 446 11.04 -6.33 -15.85
C ALA A 446 10.93 -7.73 -15.23
N ALA A 447 10.29 -7.85 -14.07
CA ALA A 447 10.22 -9.10 -13.31
C ALA A 447 9.07 -9.12 -12.28
N LYS A 448 8.77 -10.31 -11.75
CA LYS A 448 7.81 -10.53 -10.67
C LYS A 448 8.43 -11.41 -9.60
N GLY A 449 8.18 -11.06 -8.33
CA GLY A 449 8.51 -11.88 -7.17
C GLY A 449 7.30 -12.06 -6.27
N THR A 450 7.38 -13.02 -5.35
CA THR A 450 6.35 -13.19 -4.32
C THR A 450 7.02 -13.41 -2.97
N VAL A 451 6.56 -12.68 -1.97
CA VAL A 451 7.00 -12.80 -0.58
C VAL A 451 5.81 -13.13 0.31
N ARG A 452 6.07 -13.82 1.42
CA ARG A 452 5.02 -14.11 2.41
C ARG A 452 4.73 -12.87 3.27
N GLY A 453 3.50 -12.74 3.74
CA GLY A 453 3.00 -11.61 4.50
C GLY A 453 2.58 -10.41 3.64
N SER A 454 2.13 -9.35 4.32
CA SER A 454 1.80 -8.04 3.77
C SER A 454 2.90 -7.03 4.09
N VAL A 455 3.22 -6.20 3.10
CA VAL A 455 4.11 -5.03 3.24
C VAL A 455 3.35 -3.91 3.95
N LEU A 456 3.97 -3.24 4.94
CA LEU A 456 3.34 -2.18 5.73
C LEU A 456 3.13 -0.90 4.91
N ASN A 457 4.22 -0.37 4.36
CA ASN A 457 4.27 0.86 3.57
C ASN A 457 5.55 0.86 2.71
N GLN A 458 5.79 1.94 1.98
CA GLN A 458 6.97 2.06 1.11
C GLN A 458 8.32 1.82 1.81
N PHE A 459 8.44 2.06 3.13
CA PHE A 459 9.68 1.91 3.92
C PHE A 459 9.96 0.51 4.41
N SER A 460 8.98 -0.36 4.21
CA SER A 460 9.19 -1.79 4.28
C SER A 460 9.77 -2.34 2.98
N MET A 461 10.17 -1.48 2.04
CA MET A 461 10.86 -1.83 0.80
C MET A 461 12.07 -0.93 0.59
N ASP A 462 13.13 -1.51 0.01
CA ASP A 462 14.35 -0.80 -0.38
C ASP A 462 15.07 -1.58 -1.50
N GLU A 463 15.72 -0.87 -2.43
CA GLU A 463 16.64 -1.45 -3.41
C GLU A 463 18.09 -1.08 -3.08
N HIS A 464 18.93 -2.11 -2.94
CA HIS A 464 20.35 -1.95 -2.63
C HIS A 464 21.19 -2.94 -3.45
N ASP A 465 22.18 -2.43 -4.19
CA ASP A 465 23.06 -3.23 -5.05
C ASP A 465 22.31 -4.25 -5.94
N GLY A 466 21.22 -3.80 -6.57
CA GLY A 466 20.39 -4.62 -7.47
C GLY A 466 19.48 -5.64 -6.76
N HIS A 467 19.40 -5.60 -5.43
CA HIS A 467 18.53 -6.47 -4.65
C HIS A 467 17.40 -5.68 -4.01
N LEU A 468 16.16 -6.17 -4.15
CA LEU A 468 15.02 -5.65 -3.41
C LEU A 468 14.96 -6.30 -2.04
N ARG A 469 14.87 -5.50 -0.98
CA ARG A 469 14.75 -5.92 0.41
C ARG A 469 13.36 -5.55 0.91
N VAL A 470 12.66 -6.49 1.53
CA VAL A 470 11.23 -6.34 1.85
C VAL A 470 10.94 -6.87 3.25
N ALA A 471 10.35 -6.03 4.11
CA ALA A 471 9.85 -6.42 5.42
C ALA A 471 8.32 -6.66 5.37
N THR A 472 7.85 -7.74 5.98
CA THR A 472 6.43 -8.12 5.95
C THR A 472 5.92 -8.65 7.28
N THR A 473 4.61 -8.51 7.51
CA THR A 473 3.88 -9.19 8.58
C THR A 473 2.99 -10.27 7.98
N GLU A 474 3.01 -11.49 8.51
CA GLU A 474 2.06 -12.55 8.13
C GLU A 474 1.27 -13.04 9.34
N GLY A 475 0.12 -13.69 9.10
CA GLY A 475 -0.69 -14.31 10.13
C GLY A 475 -1.70 -13.36 10.78
N ASN A 476 -2.40 -13.85 11.81
CA ASN A 476 -3.46 -13.10 12.48
C ASN A 476 -2.91 -12.33 13.68
N THR A 477 -3.13 -11.02 13.70
CA THR A 477 -2.77 -10.11 14.80
C THR A 477 -3.90 -9.93 15.82
N PHE A 478 -5.11 -10.42 15.52
CA PHE A 478 -6.32 -10.17 16.30
C PHE A 478 -6.86 -11.43 17.01
N GLY A 479 -7.67 -11.23 18.06
CA GLY A 479 -8.31 -12.33 18.80
C GLY A 479 -7.35 -13.16 19.66
N ASN A 480 -7.80 -14.36 20.04
CA ASN A 480 -7.08 -15.29 20.93
C ASN A 480 -6.03 -16.15 20.20
N ASP A 481 -6.11 -16.25 18.88
CA ASP A 481 -5.14 -16.98 18.04
C ASP A 481 -4.25 -15.98 17.31
N ARG A 482 -3.26 -15.46 18.06
CA ARG A 482 -2.25 -14.51 17.55
C ARG A 482 -1.07 -15.28 16.96
N SER A 483 -1.28 -15.76 15.74
CA SER A 483 -0.28 -16.50 14.99
C SER A 483 0.70 -15.60 14.23
N SER A 484 0.56 -14.28 14.31
CA SER A 484 1.35 -13.36 13.49
C SER A 484 2.86 -13.48 13.70
N THR A 485 3.62 -13.29 12.64
CA THR A 485 5.09 -13.21 12.64
C THR A 485 5.57 -12.19 11.62
N ASN A 486 6.75 -11.65 11.85
CA ASN A 486 7.37 -10.65 10.99
C ASN A 486 8.56 -11.26 10.28
N ASN A 487 8.77 -10.88 9.02
CA ASN A 487 9.77 -11.45 8.15
C ASN A 487 10.50 -10.35 7.38
N LEU A 488 11.72 -10.64 6.93
CA LEU A 488 12.48 -9.87 5.98
C LEU A 488 12.91 -10.81 4.84
N PHE A 489 12.70 -10.40 3.61
CA PHE A 489 13.07 -11.13 2.39
C PHE A 489 14.00 -10.28 1.54
N ILE A 490 14.95 -10.92 0.86
CA ILE A 490 15.83 -10.27 -0.12
C ILE A 490 15.65 -10.98 -1.45
N LEU A 491 15.35 -10.22 -2.50
CA LEU A 491 15.14 -10.70 -3.86
C LEU A 491 16.21 -10.13 -4.79
N ASN A 492 16.70 -10.92 -5.74
CA ASN A 492 17.65 -10.45 -6.75
C ASN A 492 16.97 -9.62 -7.85
N GLU A 493 17.74 -9.17 -8.85
CA GLU A 493 17.23 -8.40 -10.00
C GLU A 493 16.11 -9.10 -10.78
N LYS A 494 16.10 -10.44 -10.78
CA LYS A 494 15.06 -11.27 -11.41
C LYS A 494 13.87 -11.54 -10.50
N MET A 495 13.86 -10.91 -9.32
CA MET A 495 12.85 -11.06 -8.28
C MET A 495 12.77 -12.48 -7.69
N GLU A 496 13.87 -13.24 -7.75
CA GLU A 496 14.01 -14.53 -7.07
C GLU A 496 14.51 -14.29 -5.64
N GLN A 497 13.88 -14.94 -4.65
CA GLN A 497 14.30 -14.85 -3.25
C GLN A 497 15.71 -15.45 -3.06
N THR A 498 16.64 -14.65 -2.56
CA THR A 498 18.04 -15.03 -2.30
C THR A 498 18.31 -15.30 -0.82
N GLY A 499 17.64 -14.57 0.09
CA GLY A 499 17.76 -14.77 1.53
C GLY A 499 16.53 -14.30 2.29
N SER A 500 16.41 -14.73 3.54
CA SER A 500 15.32 -14.31 4.43
C SER A 500 15.69 -14.42 5.91
N VAL A 501 15.04 -13.59 6.71
CA VAL A 501 14.93 -13.70 8.17
C VAL A 501 13.45 -13.82 8.49
N GLU A 502 13.05 -14.90 9.17
CA GLU A 502 11.63 -15.23 9.31
C GLU A 502 11.25 -15.50 10.77
N GLY A 503 9.96 -15.33 11.09
CA GLY A 503 9.43 -15.70 12.40
C GLY A 503 9.76 -14.73 13.54
N LEU A 504 10.05 -13.47 13.22
CA LEU A 504 10.40 -12.44 14.19
C LEU A 504 9.17 -11.97 14.96
N ALA A 505 9.35 -11.70 16.27
CA ALA A 505 8.34 -11.12 17.16
C ALA A 505 6.95 -11.77 17.03
N LYS A 506 6.84 -13.04 17.42
CA LYS A 506 5.60 -13.81 17.30
C LYS A 506 4.45 -13.17 18.10
N GLY A 507 3.32 -12.94 17.42
CA GLY A 507 2.12 -12.31 17.97
C GLY A 507 2.14 -10.77 17.90
N GLU A 508 3.12 -10.20 17.20
CA GLU A 508 3.29 -8.77 16.96
C GLU A 508 3.18 -8.47 15.45
N ARG A 509 3.09 -7.18 15.10
CA ARG A 509 3.15 -6.68 13.72
C ARG A 509 4.21 -5.59 13.58
N ILE A 510 4.69 -5.38 12.36
CA ILE A 510 5.57 -4.26 12.03
C ILE A 510 4.82 -2.94 12.19
N TYR A 511 5.46 -1.96 12.84
CA TYR A 511 5.01 -0.58 12.94
C TYR A 511 5.93 0.40 12.21
N SER A 512 7.21 0.04 12.08
CA SER A 512 8.17 0.80 11.28
C SER A 512 9.26 -0.13 10.75
N ALA A 513 9.78 0.19 9.57
CA ALA A 513 10.93 -0.48 8.98
C ALA A 513 11.84 0.58 8.35
N ARG A 514 13.15 0.30 8.36
CA ARG A 514 14.16 1.19 7.81
C ARG A 514 15.34 0.40 7.27
N PHE A 515 15.91 0.83 6.15
CA PHE A 515 17.09 0.22 5.57
C PHE A 515 18.19 1.28 5.46
N MET A 516 19.39 0.99 5.96
CA MET A 516 20.54 1.90 5.89
C MET A 516 21.76 1.10 5.46
N GLY A 517 22.18 1.26 4.21
CA GLY A 517 23.31 0.51 3.64
C GLY A 517 23.16 -0.98 3.93
N ASP A 518 24.12 -1.56 4.64
CA ASP A 518 24.20 -2.98 5.00
C ASP A 518 23.27 -3.44 6.13
N LYS A 519 22.38 -2.59 6.63
CA LYS A 519 21.53 -2.88 7.80
C LYS A 519 20.06 -2.64 7.50
N ALA A 520 19.21 -3.44 8.15
CA ALA A 520 17.78 -3.21 8.23
C ALA A 520 17.36 -3.12 9.70
N TYR A 521 16.43 -2.22 9.98
CA TYR A 521 15.86 -1.97 11.28
C TYR A 521 14.36 -2.17 11.21
N MET A 522 13.81 -2.86 12.20
CA MET A 522 12.39 -3.21 12.21
C MET A 522 11.85 -3.08 13.62
N VAL A 523 10.71 -2.40 13.72
CA VAL A 523 10.03 -2.05 14.96
C VAL A 523 8.71 -2.81 14.99
N THR A 524 8.45 -3.57 16.06
CA THR A 524 7.25 -4.41 16.18
C THR A 524 6.58 -4.17 17.52
N PHE A 525 5.25 -4.21 17.58
CA PHE A 525 4.59 -3.87 18.86
C PHE A 525 3.44 -4.79 19.24
N ARG A 526 3.33 -5.00 20.55
CA ARG A 526 2.17 -5.57 21.24
C ARG A 526 1.93 -4.94 22.61
N GLU A 527 2.93 -4.99 23.49
CA GLU A 527 2.88 -4.47 24.88
C GLU A 527 4.18 -3.69 25.20
N THR A 528 5.31 -4.20 24.73
CA THR A 528 6.64 -3.55 24.70
C THR A 528 7.29 -3.86 23.36
N ASP A 529 8.00 -2.92 22.75
CA ASP A 529 8.52 -3.01 21.38
C ASP A 529 9.99 -3.42 21.32
N PRO A 530 10.36 -4.48 20.59
CA PRO A 530 11.74 -4.67 20.14
C PRO A 530 12.05 -3.90 18.84
N LEU A 531 13.01 -2.97 18.90
CA LEU A 531 13.78 -2.55 17.73
C LEU A 531 14.78 -3.65 17.37
N PHE A 532 14.60 -4.31 16.23
CA PHE A 532 15.54 -5.28 15.67
C PHE A 532 16.61 -4.60 14.82
N VAL A 533 17.85 -5.06 14.93
CA VAL A 533 18.95 -4.73 14.02
C VAL A 533 19.30 -5.98 13.22
N ILE A 534 19.20 -5.91 11.90
CA ILE A 534 19.37 -7.04 10.99
C ILE A 534 20.51 -6.73 10.01
N ASP A 535 21.47 -7.65 9.92
CA ASP A 535 22.49 -7.62 8.88
C ASP A 535 21.90 -8.08 7.56
N VAL A 536 22.06 -7.27 6.52
CA VAL A 536 21.59 -7.55 5.16
C VAL A 536 22.69 -7.32 4.11
N ALA A 537 23.94 -7.16 4.55
CA ALA A 537 25.12 -6.99 3.69
C ALA A 537 25.33 -8.17 2.73
N SER A 538 24.99 -9.38 3.18
CA SER A 538 25.04 -10.61 2.38
C SER A 538 23.62 -11.03 1.99
N PRO A 539 23.17 -10.79 0.75
CA PRO A 539 21.80 -11.09 0.30
C PRO A 539 21.36 -12.53 0.56
N GLU A 540 22.28 -13.49 0.46
CA GLU A 540 21.98 -14.93 0.66
C GLU A 540 21.87 -15.36 2.12
N LYS A 541 22.33 -14.53 3.06
CA LYS A 541 22.42 -14.90 4.47
C LYS A 541 22.20 -13.70 5.41
N PRO A 542 21.02 -13.06 5.35
CA PRO A 542 20.69 -12.02 6.33
C PRO A 542 20.54 -12.64 7.73
N GLU A 543 20.90 -11.90 8.77
CA GLU A 543 20.85 -12.37 10.16
C GLU A 543 20.50 -11.27 11.17
N VAL A 544 19.75 -11.63 12.22
CA VAL A 544 19.48 -10.69 13.32
C VAL A 544 20.73 -10.54 14.16
N LEU A 545 21.21 -9.30 14.31
CA LEU A 545 22.38 -8.96 15.12
C LEU A 545 22.00 -8.68 16.57
N GLY A 546 20.93 -7.93 16.80
CA GLY A 546 20.51 -7.50 18.13
C GLY A 546 19.04 -7.09 18.19
N GLU A 547 18.53 -6.98 19.42
CA GLU A 547 17.20 -6.46 19.73
C GLU A 547 17.29 -5.48 20.91
N LEU A 548 16.51 -4.40 20.88
CA LEU A 548 16.33 -3.46 21.99
C LEU A 548 14.86 -3.36 22.34
N LYS A 549 14.49 -3.76 23.55
CA LYS A 549 13.10 -3.68 24.04
C LYS A 549 12.85 -2.42 24.85
N ILE A 550 11.88 -1.61 24.42
CA ILE A 550 11.48 -0.36 25.08
C ILE A 550 9.95 -0.28 25.25
N PRO A 551 9.45 0.49 26.23
CA PRO A 551 8.04 0.92 26.26
C PRO A 551 7.70 1.78 25.03
N GLY A 552 6.43 1.83 24.65
CA GLY A 552 6.04 2.53 23.44
C GLY A 552 6.50 1.86 22.14
N PHE A 553 6.29 2.52 21.01
CA PHE A 553 6.76 2.08 19.70
C PHE A 553 7.02 3.28 18.78
N SER A 554 7.95 3.14 17.84
CA SER A 554 8.15 4.13 16.77
C SER A 554 7.26 3.80 15.59
N THR A 555 6.51 4.78 15.10
CA THR A 555 5.83 4.67 13.80
C THR A 555 6.77 5.09 12.68
N TYR A 556 7.68 6.03 12.94
CA TYR A 556 8.69 6.52 11.99
C TYR A 556 10.10 6.39 12.56
N LEU A 557 11.01 5.76 11.81
CA LEU A 557 12.46 5.81 12.01
C LEU A 557 13.15 6.74 11.00
N HIS A 558 13.94 7.69 11.48
CA HIS A 558 14.74 8.62 10.70
C HIS A 558 16.24 8.47 11.05
N PRO A 559 17.14 8.17 10.10
CA PRO A 559 18.58 8.15 10.31
C PRO A 559 19.11 9.52 10.68
N LEU A 560 19.86 9.55 11.79
CA LEU A 560 20.65 10.72 12.14
C LEU A 560 22.04 10.64 11.49
N ASP A 561 22.65 9.45 11.54
CA ASP A 561 23.91 9.12 10.90
C ASP A 561 24.02 7.58 10.73
N GLU A 562 25.17 7.07 10.29
CA GLU A 562 25.39 5.62 10.08
C GLU A 562 25.19 4.75 11.34
N ASN A 563 25.30 5.35 12.54
CA ASN A 563 25.27 4.68 13.84
C ASN A 563 24.17 5.20 14.78
N HIS A 564 23.26 6.05 14.31
CA HIS A 564 22.17 6.58 15.13
C HIS A 564 20.85 6.72 14.36
N LEU A 565 19.75 6.39 15.03
CA LEU A 565 18.39 6.52 14.53
C LEU A 565 17.55 7.38 15.47
N ILE A 566 16.63 8.15 14.92
CA ILE A 566 15.59 8.88 15.65
C ILE A 566 14.27 8.17 15.40
N GLY A 567 13.62 7.71 16.46
CA GLY A 567 12.28 7.14 16.41
C GLY A 567 11.24 8.18 16.83
N PHE A 568 10.21 8.39 16.01
CA PHE A 568 9.02 9.13 16.37
C PHE A 568 7.83 8.18 16.49
N GLY A 569 7.05 8.30 17.56
CA GLY A 569 5.88 7.45 17.77
C GLY A 569 5.18 7.71 19.09
N LEU A 570 4.79 6.64 19.77
CA LEU A 570 3.98 6.72 20.99
C LEU A 570 4.72 6.13 22.18
N GLU A 571 4.58 6.78 23.33
CA GLU A 571 4.88 6.18 24.63
C GLU A 571 3.64 5.43 25.14
N THR A 572 3.83 4.26 25.75
CA THR A 572 2.73 3.44 26.25
C THR A 572 2.93 2.97 27.67
N GLU A 573 1.82 2.87 28.41
CA GLU A 573 1.76 2.28 29.74
C GLU A 573 0.96 0.99 29.72
N VAL A 574 1.49 -0.05 30.37
CA VAL A 574 0.82 -1.35 30.51
C VAL A 574 0.14 -1.42 31.87
N LYS A 575 -1.20 -1.42 31.88
CA LYS A 575 -2.04 -1.54 33.09
C LYS A 575 -2.64 -2.94 33.18
N LYS A 576 -2.72 -3.48 34.40
CA LYS A 576 -3.42 -4.76 34.61
C LYS A 576 -4.92 -4.54 34.46
N SER A 577 -5.59 -5.43 33.71
CA SER A 577 -7.06 -5.44 33.69
C SER A 577 -7.61 -5.79 35.08
N ASP A 578 -8.71 -5.14 35.45
CA ASP A 578 -9.44 -5.37 36.71
C ASP A 578 -10.17 -6.72 36.74
N ALA A 579 -10.39 -7.34 35.57
CA ALA A 579 -11.03 -8.64 35.46
C ALA A 579 -9.98 -9.77 35.46
N ALA A 580 -10.21 -10.79 36.29
CA ALA A 580 -9.32 -11.93 36.41
C ALA A 580 -9.33 -12.78 35.13
N GLY A 581 -8.22 -12.76 34.40
CA GLY A 581 -8.02 -13.53 33.16
C GLY A 581 -7.92 -12.69 31.89
N ASP A 582 -8.17 -11.38 31.98
CA ASP A 582 -8.07 -10.47 30.84
C ASP A 582 -6.61 -10.10 30.53
N PRO A 583 -6.28 -9.83 29.25
CA PRO A 583 -4.98 -9.31 28.86
C PRO A 583 -4.72 -7.93 29.49
N PRO A 584 -3.45 -7.53 29.66
CA PRO A 584 -3.12 -6.19 30.11
C PRO A 584 -3.64 -5.14 29.10
N ILE A 585 -4.03 -3.98 29.62
CA ILE A 585 -4.49 -2.84 28.84
C ILE A 585 -3.27 -1.96 28.55
N VAL A 586 -2.99 -1.76 27.27
CA VAL A 586 -1.96 -0.81 26.81
C VAL A 586 -2.66 0.52 26.56
N THR A 587 -2.25 1.57 27.27
CA THR A 587 -2.75 2.93 27.06
C THR A 587 -1.65 3.84 26.55
N GLN A 588 -1.96 4.70 25.58
CA GLN A 588 -1.06 5.77 25.16
C GLN A 588 -0.79 6.69 26.36
N ALA A 589 0.48 7.04 26.57
CA ALA A 589 0.93 7.95 27.62
C ALA A 589 1.43 9.29 27.08
N GLY A 590 1.73 9.39 25.78
CA GLY A 590 2.18 10.61 25.11
C GLY A 590 2.74 10.31 23.73
N MET A 591 3.20 11.34 23.03
CA MET A 591 4.06 11.19 21.85
C MET A 591 5.51 11.02 22.32
N LYS A 592 6.31 10.21 21.62
CA LYS A 592 7.70 9.94 21.98
C LYS A 592 8.67 10.24 20.85
N ILE A 593 9.80 10.85 21.21
CA ILE A 593 11.02 10.90 20.42
C ILE A 593 12.07 10.02 21.13
N SER A 594 12.64 9.05 20.42
CA SER A 594 13.70 8.18 20.93
C SER A 594 14.96 8.33 20.08
N LEU A 595 16.11 8.57 20.71
CA LEU A 595 17.41 8.54 20.04
C LEU A 595 18.07 7.18 20.30
N PHE A 596 18.28 6.40 19.24
CA PHE A 596 18.93 5.10 19.32
C PHE A 596 20.40 5.19 18.95
N ASP A 597 21.27 4.59 19.77
CA ASP A 597 22.68 4.33 19.47
C ASP A 597 22.82 2.86 19.06
N ILE A 598 23.21 2.68 17.79
CA ILE A 598 23.36 1.38 17.13
C ILE A 598 24.84 1.12 16.76
N THR A 599 25.79 1.83 17.38
CA THR A 599 27.24 1.62 17.17
C THR A 599 27.68 0.19 17.50
N ASP A 600 27.04 -0.43 18.51
CA ASP A 600 27.13 -1.86 18.78
C ASP A 600 25.85 -2.55 18.33
N PHE A 601 25.83 -3.05 17.09
CA PHE A 601 24.67 -3.70 16.49
C PHE A 601 24.10 -4.88 17.29
N ALA A 602 24.93 -5.53 18.11
CA ALA A 602 24.49 -6.64 18.96
C ALA A 602 23.79 -6.16 20.24
N ASN A 603 24.04 -4.92 20.65
CA ASN A 603 23.48 -4.32 21.87
C ASN A 603 23.02 -2.87 21.62
N PRO A 604 22.02 -2.66 20.75
CA PRO A 604 21.45 -1.34 20.51
C PRO A 604 20.90 -0.72 21.80
N LYS A 605 20.93 0.60 21.92
CA LYS A 605 20.49 1.32 23.14
C LYS A 605 19.62 2.52 22.80
N GLU A 606 18.57 2.74 23.61
CA GLU A 606 17.87 4.02 23.67
C GLU A 606 18.74 4.98 24.49
N LYS A 607 19.44 5.86 23.78
CA LYS A 607 20.43 6.78 24.34
C LYS A 607 19.76 7.94 25.05
N ASP A 608 18.68 8.44 24.48
CA ASP A 608 17.90 9.54 25.03
C ASP A 608 16.44 9.43 24.60
N VAL A 609 15.55 10.03 25.38
CA VAL A 609 14.10 9.96 25.18
C VAL A 609 13.42 11.25 25.61
N GLU A 610 12.50 11.73 24.78
CA GLU A 610 11.60 12.83 25.10
C GLU A 610 10.15 12.36 24.95
N VAL A 611 9.33 12.60 25.98
CA VAL A 611 7.89 12.28 25.97
C VAL A 611 7.10 13.58 26.05
N ILE A 612 6.26 13.80 25.04
CA ILE A 612 5.52 15.04 24.84
C ILE A 612 4.04 14.81 25.16
N GLY A 613 3.51 15.62 26.05
CA GLY A 613 2.10 15.61 26.43
C GLY A 613 1.67 14.32 27.12
N GLY A 614 0.36 14.07 27.05
CA GLY A 614 -0.33 12.92 27.61
C GLY A 614 -1.14 12.15 26.55
N PRO A 615 -2.06 11.27 26.98
CA PRO A 615 -2.97 10.55 26.08
C PRO A 615 -3.71 11.51 25.13
N GLY A 616 -3.78 11.17 23.84
CA GLY A 616 -4.40 12.00 22.81
C GLY A 616 -3.45 12.97 22.10
N THR A 617 -2.21 13.14 22.59
CA THR A 617 -1.19 13.92 21.88
C THR A 617 -0.87 13.25 20.55
N PHE A 618 -0.87 14.02 19.47
CA PHE A 618 -0.56 13.49 18.14
C PHE A 618 0.23 14.50 17.30
N SER A 619 0.93 13.99 16.30
CA SER A 619 1.58 14.77 15.26
C SER A 619 1.29 14.16 13.89
N PRO A 620 1.06 14.96 12.84
CA PRO A 620 1.03 14.46 11.46
C PRO A 620 2.26 13.62 11.09
N LEU A 621 3.43 13.93 11.67
CA LEU A 621 4.69 13.19 11.47
C LEU A 621 4.57 11.69 11.70
N MET A 622 3.69 11.29 12.63
CA MET A 622 3.50 9.87 12.93
C MET A 622 2.94 9.08 11.75
N ASN A 623 2.25 9.78 10.84
CA ASN A 623 1.64 9.19 9.66
C ASN A 623 2.15 9.76 8.32
N ASP A 624 2.93 10.83 8.35
CA ASP A 624 3.41 11.51 7.16
C ASP A 624 4.77 12.13 7.45
N HIS A 625 5.81 11.44 6.99
CA HIS A 625 7.21 11.84 7.14
C HIS A 625 7.54 13.20 6.55
N LYS A 626 6.75 13.70 5.59
CA LYS A 626 6.97 15.01 4.98
C LYS A 626 6.69 16.14 5.98
N ALA A 627 5.98 15.83 7.07
CA ALA A 627 5.82 16.74 8.20
C ALA A 627 7.09 16.89 9.05
N LEU A 628 8.14 16.07 8.84
CA LEU A 628 9.44 16.25 9.49
C LEU A 628 10.20 17.40 8.83
N PHE A 629 10.34 18.49 9.54
CA PHE A 629 11.30 19.54 9.24
C PHE A 629 12.70 19.10 9.65
N HIS A 630 13.68 19.33 8.78
CA HIS A 630 15.09 19.04 9.08
C HIS A 630 15.99 20.16 8.55
N HIS A 631 16.78 20.77 9.44
CA HIS A 631 17.87 21.67 9.08
C HIS A 631 19.21 21.04 9.45
N LYS A 632 19.88 20.44 8.46
CA LYS A 632 21.07 19.61 8.64
C LYS A 632 22.21 20.30 9.37
N ASP A 633 22.57 21.51 8.95
CA ASP A 633 23.76 22.21 9.46
C ASP A 633 23.66 22.59 10.94
N ARG A 634 22.43 22.67 11.46
CA ARG A 634 22.14 22.97 12.88
C ARG A 634 21.60 21.76 13.64
N SER A 635 21.48 20.61 12.97
CA SER A 635 20.88 19.39 13.52
C SER A 635 19.50 19.64 14.13
N LEU A 636 18.69 20.50 13.50
CA LEU A 636 17.34 20.82 13.96
C LEU A 636 16.33 19.90 13.30
N PHE A 637 15.44 19.33 14.12
CA PHE A 637 14.33 18.48 13.72
C PHE A 637 13.05 19.06 14.28
N GLY A 638 12.08 19.35 13.43
CA GLY A 638 10.83 19.98 13.83
C GLY A 638 9.61 19.28 13.24
N PHE A 639 8.46 19.47 13.87
CA PHE A 639 7.22 18.89 13.38
C PHE A 639 6.00 19.60 13.99
N PRO A 640 4.85 19.62 13.27
CA PRO A 640 3.59 20.07 13.84
C PRO A 640 3.10 19.13 14.94
N ILE A 641 2.41 19.66 15.94
CA ILE A 641 1.90 18.87 17.06
C ILE A 641 0.60 19.44 17.64
N VAL A 642 -0.27 18.54 18.06
CA VAL A 642 -1.43 18.82 18.91
C VAL A 642 -1.23 18.10 20.24
N VAL A 643 -1.16 18.87 21.33
CA VAL A 643 -0.83 18.40 22.66
C VAL A 643 -2.09 18.27 23.50
N TYR A 644 -2.30 17.07 24.04
CA TYR A 644 -3.32 16.77 25.03
C TYR A 644 -2.66 16.35 26.35
N ASP A 645 -3.41 16.40 27.44
CA ASP A 645 -3.03 15.80 28.72
C ASP A 645 -4.24 15.17 29.39
N GLN A 646 -4.02 14.27 30.34
CA GLN A 646 -5.08 13.63 31.10
C GLN A 646 -5.54 14.51 32.26
N GLN A 647 -6.84 14.83 32.30
CA GLN A 647 -7.41 15.63 33.40
C GLN A 647 -8.05 14.74 34.48
N GLY A 648 -7.60 14.91 35.72
CA GLY A 648 -8.23 14.29 36.90
C GLY A 648 -8.15 12.75 36.93
N GLN A 649 -8.91 12.14 37.85
CA GLN A 649 -8.98 10.68 37.99
C GLN A 649 -9.98 10.01 37.02
N THR A 650 -10.76 10.79 36.28
CA THR A 650 -11.80 10.31 35.35
C THR A 650 -11.26 9.89 33.99
N GLY A 651 -10.04 10.32 33.62
CA GLY A 651 -9.42 9.95 32.35
C GLY A 651 -9.85 10.80 31.16
N ASP A 652 -10.48 11.95 31.41
CA ASP A 652 -10.90 12.86 30.34
C ASP A 652 -9.67 13.53 29.69
N MET A 653 -9.63 13.55 28.36
CA MET A 653 -8.58 14.23 27.59
C MET A 653 -8.81 15.74 27.65
N ASN A 654 -7.76 16.51 27.94
CA ASN A 654 -7.78 17.96 27.98
C ASN A 654 -6.78 18.53 26.97
N PHE A 655 -7.29 19.23 25.97
CA PHE A 655 -6.47 19.94 25.00
C PHE A 655 -5.57 20.94 25.73
N ILE A 656 -4.27 20.88 25.46
CA ILE A 656 -3.26 21.76 26.03
C ILE A 656 -2.94 22.86 25.05
N ASN A 657 -2.42 22.52 23.88
CA ASN A 657 -2.06 23.48 22.85
C ASN A 657 -1.91 22.81 21.48
N GLN A 658 -1.81 23.61 20.43
CA GLN A 658 -1.42 23.17 19.08
C GLN A 658 -0.32 24.09 18.55
N GLY A 659 0.47 23.61 17.60
CA GLY A 659 1.52 24.39 16.97
C GLY A 659 2.60 23.49 16.41
N ALA A 660 3.87 23.87 16.63
CA ALA A 660 5.01 23.06 16.24
C ALA A 660 6.13 23.09 17.27
N LEU A 661 6.96 22.05 17.27
CA LEU A 661 8.14 21.94 18.12
C LEU A 661 9.38 21.80 17.23
N ILE A 662 10.50 22.34 17.69
CA ILE A 662 11.82 22.17 17.07
C ILE A 662 12.79 21.69 18.14
N TYR A 663 13.51 20.62 17.84
CA TYR A 663 14.54 20.02 18.69
C TYR A 663 15.89 20.08 17.98
N THR A 664 16.96 20.32 18.74
CA THR A 664 18.32 19.94 18.32
C THR A 664 18.53 18.49 18.72
N ILE A 665 18.84 17.61 17.76
CA ILE A 665 19.10 16.19 18.03
C ILE A 665 20.48 15.83 17.49
N THR A 666 21.39 15.43 18.38
CA THR A 666 22.76 15.06 18.01
C THR A 666 23.17 13.79 18.73
N ALA A 667 24.10 13.05 18.13
CA ALA A 667 24.68 11.87 18.78
C ALA A 667 25.29 12.24 20.14
N GLU A 668 25.97 13.37 20.27
CA GLU A 668 26.68 13.74 21.49
C GLU A 668 25.78 14.28 22.60
N ASN A 669 24.86 15.19 22.25
CA ASN A 669 24.09 15.95 23.25
C ASN A 669 22.66 15.44 23.47
N GLY A 670 22.22 14.42 22.72
CA GLY A 670 20.89 13.85 22.85
C GLY A 670 19.81 14.74 22.20
N ILE A 671 18.60 14.69 22.77
CA ILE A 671 17.41 15.41 22.32
C ILE A 671 17.26 16.67 23.17
N GLN A 672 17.28 17.83 22.54
CA GLN A 672 17.20 19.13 23.24
C GLN A 672 16.15 20.01 22.58
N LEU A 673 15.13 20.42 23.33
CA LEU A 673 14.12 21.35 22.83
C LEU A 673 14.78 22.69 22.49
N ALA A 674 14.68 23.09 21.22
CA ALA A 674 15.27 24.31 20.69
C ALA A 674 14.23 25.44 20.62
N SER A 675 12.98 25.14 20.23
CA SER A 675 11.91 26.15 20.14
C SER A 675 10.52 25.54 20.22
N GLU A 676 9.59 26.31 20.78
CA GLU A 676 8.16 26.03 20.83
C GLU A 676 7.41 27.10 20.02
N LEU A 677 6.74 26.69 18.95
CA LEU A 677 5.96 27.56 18.07
C LEU A 677 4.47 27.28 18.27
N TYR A 678 4.00 27.49 19.51
CA TYR A 678 2.61 27.26 19.87
C TYR A 678 1.68 28.41 19.50
N ASP A 679 0.44 28.06 19.21
CA ASP A 679 -0.64 29.01 19.01
C ASP A 679 -1.06 29.68 20.33
N GLU A 680 -1.61 30.89 20.21
CA GLU A 680 -2.24 31.55 21.36
C GLU A 680 -3.58 30.87 21.66
N LYS A 681 -3.59 30.04 22.71
CA LYS A 681 -4.78 29.32 23.16
C LYS A 681 -5.91 30.27 23.57
N GLN A 682 -7.08 30.14 22.95
CA GLN A 682 -8.26 30.91 23.34
C GLN A 682 -8.80 30.45 24.71
N LYS A 683 -9.30 31.40 25.51
CA LYS A 683 -9.70 31.15 26.93
C LYS A 683 -10.68 29.99 27.14
N ASN A 684 -11.51 29.68 26.14
CA ASN A 684 -12.52 28.62 26.20
C ASN A 684 -12.28 27.53 25.14
N GLN A 685 -11.08 27.43 24.57
CA GLN A 685 -10.74 26.41 23.59
C GLN A 685 -10.57 25.06 24.26
N GLN A 686 -11.38 24.09 23.85
CA GLN A 686 -11.41 22.73 24.39
C GLN A 686 -10.78 21.69 23.47
N TYR A 687 -10.58 22.03 22.20
CA TYR A 687 -10.06 21.16 21.14
C TYR A 687 -9.17 21.98 20.19
N GLU A 688 -8.39 21.28 19.37
CA GLU A 688 -7.66 21.89 18.26
C GLU A 688 -8.59 22.64 17.30
N ASP A 689 -8.04 23.67 16.68
CA ASP A 689 -8.66 24.39 15.58
C ASP A 689 -8.03 23.92 14.28
N TRP A 690 -8.78 23.07 13.58
CA TRP A 690 -8.37 22.42 12.33
C TRP A 690 -8.02 23.42 11.22
N ASP A 691 -8.68 24.59 11.21
CA ASP A 691 -8.47 25.63 10.18
C ASP A 691 -7.12 26.34 10.34
N SER A 692 -6.60 26.40 11.57
CA SER A 692 -5.33 27.05 11.90
C SER A 692 -4.20 26.07 12.19
N GLU A 693 -4.41 24.76 12.09
CA GLU A 693 -3.35 23.79 12.35
C GLU A 693 -2.16 23.97 11.40
N ILE A 694 -0.94 23.93 11.96
CA ILE A 694 0.30 23.89 11.16
C ILE A 694 0.35 22.54 10.44
N LYS A 695 0.46 22.55 9.11
CA LYS A 695 0.55 21.33 8.30
C LYS A 695 2.00 20.97 7.95
N ARG A 696 2.83 21.99 7.73
CA ARG A 696 4.25 21.86 7.38
C ARG A 696 5.10 22.96 7.98
N MET A 697 6.39 22.68 8.08
CA MET A 697 7.41 23.66 8.40
C MET A 697 8.50 23.57 7.32
N ILE A 698 8.97 24.72 6.85
CA ILE A 698 10.10 24.84 5.92
C ILE A 698 11.01 25.97 6.38
N TYR A 699 12.26 26.02 5.92
CA TYR A 699 13.18 27.13 6.15
C TYR A 699 13.66 27.72 4.83
N ILE A 700 13.94 29.02 4.86
CA ILE A 700 14.63 29.76 3.82
C ILE A 700 15.60 30.70 4.54
N GLY A 701 16.89 30.47 4.35
CA GLY A 701 17.97 31.03 5.13
C GLY A 701 17.75 30.84 6.63
N GLU A 702 17.87 31.97 7.34
CA GLU A 702 17.76 32.05 8.81
C GLU A 702 16.30 32.09 9.33
N THR A 703 15.32 31.82 8.46
CA THR A 703 13.89 31.93 8.80
C THR A 703 13.19 30.59 8.64
N VAL A 704 12.40 30.22 9.65
CA VAL A 704 11.46 29.10 9.60
C VAL A 704 10.07 29.62 9.27
N TYR A 705 9.41 28.99 8.32
CA TYR A 705 8.04 29.26 7.94
C TYR A 705 7.13 28.10 8.37
N THR A 706 6.09 28.41 9.13
CA THR A 706 5.02 27.47 9.46
C THR A 706 3.87 27.68 8.47
N VAL A 707 3.51 26.62 7.75
CA VAL A 707 2.49 26.65 6.69
C VAL A 707 1.21 26.01 7.22
N ARG A 708 0.12 26.76 7.11
CA ARG A 708 -1.24 26.40 7.53
C ARG A 708 -2.16 26.49 6.31
N GLY A 709 -3.32 25.88 6.39
CA GLY A 709 -4.31 26.02 5.33
C GLY A 709 -4.87 27.44 5.17
N ASN A 710 -4.72 28.31 6.17
CA ASN A 710 -5.15 29.70 6.13
C ASN A 710 -3.99 30.71 6.00
N GLY A 711 -2.77 30.25 5.71
CA GLY A 711 -1.63 31.11 5.37
C GLY A 711 -0.29 30.67 5.97
N VAL A 712 0.70 31.57 5.85
CA VAL A 712 2.09 31.33 6.26
C VAL A 712 2.51 32.30 7.37
N GLN A 713 3.29 31.81 8.33
CA GLN A 713 3.92 32.64 9.36
C GLN A 713 5.43 32.40 9.39
N ALA A 714 6.20 33.45 9.64
CA ALA A 714 7.65 33.39 9.77
C ALA A 714 8.10 33.47 11.23
N HIS A 715 9.16 32.73 11.54
CA HIS A 715 9.82 32.64 12.83
C HIS A 715 11.34 32.63 12.62
N ASN A 716 12.09 33.09 13.61
CA ASN A 716 13.55 32.97 13.53
C ASN A 716 13.96 31.50 13.70
N LEU A 717 14.94 31.08 12.91
CA LEU A 717 15.58 29.78 13.10
C LEU A 717 16.29 29.76 14.47
N PRO A 718 16.10 28.71 15.30
CA PRO A 718 16.79 28.60 16.58
C PRO A 718 18.33 28.62 16.42
N GLU A 719 19.01 29.18 17.42
CA GLU A 719 20.48 29.24 17.50
C GLU A 719 21.13 27.89 17.81
#